data_AF-A0A1P8B1B6-F1
#
_entry.id   AF-A0A1P8B1B6-F1
#
_cell.length_a   1.000
_cell.length_b   1.000
_cell.length_c   1.000
_cell.angle_alpha   90.00
_cell.angle_beta   90.00
_cell.angle_gamma   90.00
#
_symmetry.space_group_name_H-M   'P 1'
#
loop_
_entity.id
_entity.type
_entity.pdbx_description
1 polymer ?
#
loop_
_entity_poly.entity_id
_entity_poly.type
_entity_poly.pdbx_seq_one_letter_code
_entity_poly.pdbx_strand_id
1 'polypeptide(L)'
;MMSKGKFLKAKVLSRVFSEDLERVKTKILDPRGQTIRRWNKIFLIACLVSLFVDPLFFFLPVMRNEACITIGVRLEVVLTLIRSLADAFYIAQILIRFRTAYIAPPSRVFGRGELVIDSRKIAWRYLHKSFWIHLVAALPLPQVLIWIIIPNLRGSPMTNTKNVLRFIIIFQYVPRMFLIFPLSRQIIKATGVVTETAWAGAAYNLMLYMLASHVLGACWYLLAVERQEACWRHACNIEKQICQYRFFECRRLEDPQRNSWFEWSNITTICKPASKFYEFGIFGDAVTSTVTSSKFINKYFYCLWWGLKNLSSLGQNLATSTYAGEILFAIIIATLGLVLFALLIGNMQTYLQSTTMRLEEWRIRRTDTEQWMHHRQLPPELRQAVRKYDQYKWLATRGVDEEALLISLPLDLRRDIKRHLCFDLVRRVPLFDQMDERMLDAICERLKPALCTEGTFLVREGDPVNEMLFIIRGHLDSYTTNGGRTGFFNSCLIGPGDFCGEELLTWALDPRPVVILPSSTRTVKAICEVEAFALKAEDLQFVASQFRRLHTKQLRHKFRFYSHQWRTWAACFIQAAWRRHRKRKYKTELRAKEEFHYRFEAATARLAVNGGKYTRSGSDSGMMSSIQKPVEPDFSSE
;
A
#
# COMPACT_ATOMS: atom_id res chain seq x y z
N MET A 1 -3.70 55.92 11.35
CA MET A 1 -4.23 54.68 10.72
C MET A 1 -3.22 53.91 9.83
N MET A 2 -2.08 54.50 9.43
CA MET A 2 -1.09 53.85 8.52
C MET A 2 -0.16 52.79 9.16
N SER A 3 -0.08 52.68 10.49
CA SER A 3 0.75 51.66 11.17
C SER A 3 0.13 50.26 11.14
N LYS A 4 -1.21 50.15 11.28
CA LYS A 4 -1.94 48.87 11.26
C LYS A 4 -1.87 48.15 9.90
N GLY A 5 -1.84 48.89 8.79
CA GLY A 5 -1.76 48.31 7.43
C GLY A 5 -0.41 47.65 7.11
N LYS A 6 0.71 48.22 7.60
CA LYS A 6 2.04 47.60 7.47
C LYS A 6 2.17 46.33 8.34
N PHE A 7 1.56 46.33 9.53
CA PHE A 7 1.55 45.17 10.43
C PHE A 7 0.73 44.01 9.84
N LEU A 8 -0.39 44.30 9.18
CA LEU A 8 -1.19 43.29 8.48
C LEU A 8 -0.46 42.71 7.25
N LYS A 9 0.20 43.52 6.42
CA LYS A 9 1.04 43.03 5.30
C LYS A 9 2.21 42.15 5.77
N ALA A 10 2.86 42.50 6.88
CA ALA A 10 3.91 41.67 7.49
C ALA A 10 3.35 40.36 8.09
N LYS A 11 2.11 40.38 8.61
CA LYS A 11 1.41 39.19 9.12
C LYS A 11 1.04 38.23 7.98
N VAL A 12 0.60 38.77 6.83
CA VAL A 12 0.26 38.02 5.60
C VAL A 12 1.49 37.35 4.95
N LEU A 13 2.68 37.95 5.05
CA LEU A 13 3.93 37.34 4.57
C LEU A 13 4.56 36.33 5.55
N SER A 14 4.03 36.16 6.77
CA SER A 14 4.63 35.29 7.78
C SER A 14 4.09 33.85 7.77
N ARG A 15 3.00 33.60 7.03
CA ARG A 15 2.32 32.31 6.93
C ARG A 15 1.94 31.99 5.50
N VAL A 16 2.22 30.77 5.05
CA VAL A 16 1.99 30.32 3.67
C VAL A 16 1.58 28.84 3.66
N PHE A 17 0.79 28.40 2.69
CA PHE A 17 0.53 26.97 2.45
C PHE A 17 1.74 26.30 1.79
N SER A 18 1.84 24.95 1.83
CA SER A 18 2.95 24.24 1.15
C SER A 18 3.07 24.59 -0.32
N GLU A 19 1.94 24.63 -1.03
CA GLU A 19 1.87 24.83 -2.48
C GLU A 19 2.38 26.23 -2.91
N ASP A 20 2.20 27.23 -2.05
CA ASP A 20 2.62 28.60 -2.33
C ASP A 20 4.05 28.90 -1.82
N LEU A 21 4.69 27.98 -1.09
CA LEU A 21 6.04 28.20 -0.56
C LEU A 21 7.09 28.37 -1.68
N GLU A 22 6.96 27.61 -2.78
CA GLU A 22 7.87 27.71 -3.93
C GLU A 22 7.80 29.08 -4.61
N ARG A 23 6.61 29.70 -4.59
CA ARG A 23 6.37 31.04 -5.17
C ARG A 23 7.02 32.16 -4.37
N VAL A 24 7.26 31.95 -3.08
CA VAL A 24 7.75 32.98 -2.14
C VAL A 24 9.29 33.13 -2.17
N LYS A 25 10.03 32.31 -2.95
CA LYS A 25 11.50 32.40 -3.16
C LYS A 25 12.33 32.59 -1.87
N THR A 26 11.88 32.05 -0.73
CA THR A 26 12.63 32.10 0.54
C THR A 26 13.61 30.95 0.68
N LYS A 27 14.78 31.15 1.31
CA LYS A 27 15.75 30.09 1.69
C LYS A 27 15.24 29.16 2.82
N ILE A 28 13.92 28.93 2.90
CA ILE A 28 13.25 28.18 3.98
C ILE A 28 12.69 26.88 3.40
N LEU A 29 12.91 25.78 4.11
CA LEU A 29 12.57 24.44 3.67
C LEU A 29 11.19 24.03 4.16
N ASP A 30 10.38 23.46 3.26
CA ASP A 30 9.10 22.84 3.62
C ASP A 30 9.35 21.55 4.44
N PRO A 31 8.83 21.43 5.66
CA PRO A 31 8.89 20.19 6.44
C PRO A 31 8.27 18.97 5.72
N ARG A 32 7.32 19.17 4.80
CA ARG A 32 6.68 18.11 4.01
C ARG A 32 7.34 17.86 2.65
N GLY A 33 8.28 18.71 2.25
CA GLY A 33 8.97 18.65 0.96
C GLY A 33 9.87 17.41 0.81
N GLN A 34 10.15 17.03 -0.43
CA GLN A 34 10.95 15.85 -0.74
C GLN A 34 12.39 15.95 -0.20
N THR A 35 12.97 17.16 -0.20
CA THR A 35 14.32 17.43 0.32
C THR A 35 14.45 17.11 1.81
N ILE A 36 13.50 17.57 2.64
CA ILE A 36 13.51 17.28 4.09
C ILE A 36 13.25 15.79 4.35
N ARG A 37 12.36 15.14 3.59
CA ARG A 37 12.15 13.69 3.71
C ARG A 37 13.41 12.89 3.40
N ARG A 38 14.09 13.20 2.29
CA ARG A 38 15.38 12.56 1.93
C ARG A 38 16.45 12.83 2.98
N TRP A 39 16.59 14.08 3.43
CA TRP A 39 17.54 14.44 4.48
C TRP A 39 17.27 13.71 5.79
N ASN A 40 16.01 13.62 6.25
CA ASN A 40 15.66 12.89 7.47
C ASN A 40 16.04 11.40 7.38
N LYS A 41 15.91 10.76 6.20
CA LYS A 41 16.38 9.38 5.97
C LYS A 41 17.91 9.28 6.05
N ILE A 42 18.64 10.19 5.38
CA ILE A 42 20.12 10.24 5.42
C ILE A 42 20.60 10.46 6.86
N PHE A 43 19.98 11.41 7.56
CA PHE A 43 20.32 11.72 8.95
C PHE A 43 20.02 10.56 9.90
N LEU A 44 18.92 9.80 9.68
CA LEU A 44 18.63 8.58 10.44
C LEU A 44 19.75 7.53 10.26
N ILE A 45 20.22 7.34 9.03
CA ILE A 45 21.35 6.42 8.75
C ILE A 45 22.62 6.91 9.46
N ALA A 46 22.93 8.21 9.39
CA ALA A 46 24.07 8.78 10.10
C ALA A 46 23.96 8.60 11.63
N CYS A 47 22.76 8.73 12.21
CA CYS A 47 22.52 8.46 13.63
C CYS A 47 22.78 6.99 13.99
N LEU A 48 22.35 6.05 13.15
CA LEU A 48 22.60 4.62 13.37
C LEU A 48 24.08 4.26 13.28
N VAL A 49 24.79 4.80 12.28
CA VAL A 49 26.25 4.65 12.16
C VAL A 49 26.95 5.22 13.40
N SER A 50 26.52 6.39 13.86
CA SER A 50 27.02 7.02 15.08
C SER A 50 26.84 6.13 16.32
N LEU A 51 25.66 5.55 16.51
CA LEU A 51 25.39 4.64 17.63
C LEU A 51 26.19 3.33 17.53
N PHE A 52 26.51 2.88 16.31
CA PHE A 52 27.38 1.71 16.13
C PHE A 52 28.84 2.01 16.49
N VAL A 53 29.33 3.21 16.15
CA VAL A 53 30.73 3.61 16.36
C VAL A 53 31.03 3.92 17.83
N ASP A 54 30.09 4.53 18.56
CA ASP A 54 30.32 4.97 19.95
C ASP A 54 30.79 3.83 20.89
N PRO A 55 30.18 2.63 20.92
CA PRO A 55 30.65 1.51 21.74
C PRO A 55 32.01 0.95 21.29
N LEU A 56 32.47 1.20 20.07
CA LEU A 56 33.76 0.69 19.61
C LEU A 56 34.94 1.29 20.41
N PHE A 57 34.76 2.47 21.00
CA PHE A 57 35.74 3.07 21.89
C PHE A 57 36.00 2.23 23.15
N PHE A 58 35.07 1.36 23.55
CA PHE A 58 35.26 0.44 24.67
C PHE A 58 36.28 -0.66 24.36
N PHE A 59 36.63 -0.87 23.10
CA PHE A 59 37.68 -1.82 22.67
C PHE A 59 39.09 -1.20 22.62
N LEU A 60 39.25 0.09 22.97
CA LEU A 60 40.55 0.77 23.00
C LEU A 60 41.56 0.18 23.99
N PRO A 61 41.20 -0.13 25.26
CA PRO A 61 42.15 -0.75 26.17
C PRO A 61 42.44 -2.19 25.73
N VAL A 62 43.72 -2.50 25.54
CA VAL A 62 44.21 -3.83 25.16
C VAL A 62 45.15 -4.33 26.24
N MET A 63 44.96 -5.59 26.65
CA MET A 63 45.83 -6.28 27.59
C MET A 63 47.01 -6.92 26.87
N ARG A 64 48.20 -6.84 27.46
CA ARG A 64 49.34 -7.65 27.04
C ARG A 64 49.65 -8.76 28.06
N ASN A 65 50.47 -9.72 27.63
CA ASN A 65 50.85 -10.87 28.45
C ASN A 65 51.65 -10.47 29.69
N GLU A 66 52.34 -9.33 29.65
CA GLU A 66 53.10 -8.76 30.76
C GLU A 66 52.20 -8.07 31.81
N ALA A 67 50.93 -8.43 31.94
CA ALA A 67 49.98 -7.83 32.90
C ALA A 67 49.93 -6.29 32.87
N CYS A 68 49.87 -5.72 31.66
CA CYS A 68 49.77 -4.27 31.47
C CYS A 68 48.68 -3.90 30.45
N ILE A 69 48.16 -2.68 30.57
CA ILE A 69 47.14 -2.09 29.68
C ILE A 69 47.80 -1.05 28.78
N THR A 70 47.46 -1.09 27.50
CA THR A 70 47.82 -0.06 26.52
C THR A 70 46.61 0.34 25.68
N ILE A 71 46.68 1.51 25.04
CA ILE A 71 45.64 2.00 24.12
C ILE A 71 46.06 1.68 22.70
N GLY A 72 45.16 1.06 21.93
CA GLY A 72 45.41 0.73 20.52
C GLY A 72 45.38 1.95 19.60
N VAL A 73 46.54 2.56 19.33
CA VAL A 73 46.70 3.79 18.53
C VAL A 73 46.03 3.70 17.15
N ARG A 74 46.16 2.58 16.43
CA ARG A 74 45.54 2.41 15.10
C ARG A 74 44.02 2.48 15.16
N LEU A 75 43.42 1.82 16.16
CA LEU A 75 41.97 1.80 16.35
C LEU A 75 41.46 3.17 16.79
N GLU A 76 42.19 3.83 17.69
CA GLU A 76 41.91 5.19 18.17
C GLU A 76 41.84 6.22 17.03
N VAL A 77 42.81 6.23 16.12
CA VAL A 77 42.83 7.12 14.95
C VAL A 77 41.64 6.84 14.03
N VAL A 78 41.38 5.57 13.70
CA VAL A 78 40.28 5.20 12.79
C VAL A 78 38.92 5.56 13.39
N LEU A 79 38.70 5.26 14.68
CA LEU A 79 37.44 5.58 15.35
C LEU A 79 37.21 7.08 15.44
N THR A 80 38.23 7.87 15.80
CA THR A 80 38.10 9.34 15.88
C THR A 80 37.82 9.98 14.52
N LEU A 81 38.37 9.46 13.42
CA LEU A 81 38.05 9.92 12.06
C LEU A 81 36.59 9.65 11.69
N ILE A 82 36.12 8.40 11.82
CA ILE A 82 34.73 8.01 11.49
C ILE A 82 33.74 8.79 12.36
N ARG A 83 34.08 8.92 13.64
CA ARG A 83 33.28 9.65 14.63
C ARG A 83 33.13 11.13 14.30
N SER A 84 34.18 11.77 13.80
CA SER A 84 34.16 13.18 13.38
C SER A 84 33.34 13.39 12.11
N LEU A 85 33.38 12.43 11.17
CA LEU A 85 32.51 12.44 9.99
C LEU A 85 31.03 12.37 10.39
N ALA A 86 30.68 11.51 11.36
CA ALA A 86 29.32 11.41 11.87
C ALA A 86 28.86 12.71 12.58
N ASP A 87 29.74 13.38 13.35
CA ASP A 87 29.43 14.66 14.00
C ASP A 87 29.04 15.77 13.01
N ALA A 88 29.67 15.79 11.83
CA ALA A 88 29.33 16.76 10.78
C ALA A 88 27.85 16.68 10.36
N PHE A 89 27.25 15.48 10.36
CA PHE A 89 25.82 15.32 10.07
C PHE A 89 24.92 15.90 11.16
N TYR A 90 25.31 15.81 12.44
CA TYR A 90 24.56 16.44 13.53
C TYR A 90 24.63 17.97 13.46
N ILE A 91 25.80 18.54 13.09
CA ILE A 91 25.95 19.97 12.84
C ILE A 91 25.08 20.40 11.65
N ALA A 92 25.12 19.66 10.54
CA ALA A 92 24.27 19.93 9.39
C ALA A 92 22.77 19.86 9.74
N GLN A 93 22.35 18.92 10.58
CA GLN A 93 20.98 18.83 11.07
C GLN A 93 20.58 20.06 11.88
N ILE A 94 21.45 20.60 12.73
CA ILE A 94 21.19 21.84 13.47
C ILE A 94 20.95 22.99 12.48
N LEU A 95 21.81 23.14 11.47
CA LEU A 95 21.68 24.18 10.44
C LEU A 95 20.37 24.07 9.65
N ILE A 96 19.99 22.85 9.26
CA ILE A 96 18.75 22.60 8.53
C ILE A 96 17.53 22.91 9.39
N ARG A 97 17.54 22.57 10.69
CA ARG A 97 16.41 22.83 11.59
C ARG A 97 16.16 24.33 11.83
N PHE A 98 17.19 25.16 11.79
CA PHE A 98 17.01 26.63 11.79
C PHE A 98 16.37 27.17 10.50
N ARG A 99 16.39 26.37 9.41
CA ARG A 99 15.84 26.72 8.10
C ARG A 99 14.54 25.98 7.75
N THR A 100 14.06 25.05 8.59
CA THR A 100 12.81 24.33 8.34
C THR A 100 11.61 25.08 8.92
N ALA A 101 10.59 25.34 8.09
CA ALA A 101 9.33 25.90 8.54
C ALA A 101 8.57 24.92 9.46
N TYR A 102 7.63 25.44 10.25
CA TYR A 102 6.78 24.59 11.08
C TYR A 102 5.29 24.85 10.83
N ILE A 103 4.47 23.82 11.04
CA ILE A 103 3.01 23.93 10.95
C ILE A 103 2.47 24.63 12.19
N ALA A 104 1.68 25.69 12.01
CA ALA A 104 1.04 26.40 13.09
C ALA A 104 0.07 25.46 13.87
N PRO A 105 0.12 25.42 15.22
CA PRO A 105 -0.77 24.57 16.02
C PRO A 105 -2.28 24.75 15.73
N PRO A 106 -2.84 25.97 15.58
CA PRO A 106 -4.27 26.14 15.36
C PRO A 106 -4.74 25.68 13.98
N SER A 107 -3.86 25.61 12.98
CA SER A 107 -4.22 25.16 11.63
C SER A 107 -4.13 23.63 11.46
N ARG A 108 -3.90 22.86 12.52
CA ARG A 108 -3.78 21.38 12.44
C ARG A 108 -5.11 20.66 12.23
N VAL A 109 -6.24 21.32 12.49
CA VAL A 109 -7.58 20.70 12.55
C VAL A 109 -8.10 20.26 11.17
N PHE A 110 -7.68 20.92 10.08
CA PHE A 110 -8.18 20.67 8.72
C PHE A 110 -7.19 19.98 7.77
N GLY A 111 -6.12 19.35 8.28
CA GLY A 111 -5.11 18.66 7.46
C GLY A 111 -4.23 19.57 6.58
N ARG A 112 -4.70 20.78 6.25
CA ARG A 112 -3.97 21.84 5.53
C ARG A 112 -3.45 22.89 6.50
N GLY A 113 -2.46 22.51 7.29
CA GLY A 113 -1.82 23.44 8.21
C GLY A 113 -1.02 24.53 7.49
N GLU A 114 -1.19 25.79 7.93
CA GLU A 114 -0.37 26.93 7.52
C GLU A 114 1.06 26.78 8.04
N LEU A 115 2.05 27.05 7.19
CA LEU A 115 3.46 27.05 7.52
C LEU A 115 3.89 28.42 8.00
N VAL A 116 4.53 28.50 9.16
CA VAL A 116 5.17 29.74 9.63
C VAL A 116 6.57 29.83 9.03
N ILE A 117 6.83 30.89 8.25
CA ILE A 117 8.08 31.11 7.52
C ILE A 117 8.96 32.22 8.13
N ASP A 118 8.54 32.81 9.24
CA ASP A 118 9.32 33.85 9.92
C ASP A 118 10.56 33.25 10.62
N SER A 119 11.75 33.61 10.16
CA SER A 119 13.04 33.05 10.64
C SER A 119 13.25 33.25 12.13
N ARG A 120 12.81 34.38 12.71
CA ARG A 120 12.94 34.63 14.16
C ARG A 120 12.06 33.69 14.97
N LYS A 121 10.83 33.43 14.51
CA LYS A 121 9.90 32.50 15.17
C LYS A 121 10.34 31.06 15.05
N ILE A 122 10.92 30.67 13.90
CA ILE A 122 11.50 29.34 13.69
C ILE A 122 12.66 29.14 14.68
N ALA A 123 13.62 30.08 14.73
CA ALA A 123 14.78 30.00 15.60
C ALA A 123 14.38 29.93 17.09
N TRP A 124 13.50 30.82 17.54
CA TRP A 124 13.04 30.84 18.94
C TRP A 124 12.36 29.54 19.36
N ARG A 125 11.48 29.01 18.49
CA ARG A 125 10.79 27.74 18.75
C ARG A 125 11.77 26.56 18.80
N TYR A 126 12.78 26.54 17.94
CA TYR A 126 13.76 25.46 17.90
C TYR A 126 14.68 25.48 19.13
N LEU A 127 15.17 26.67 19.52
CA LEU A 127 16.00 26.89 20.71
C LEU A 127 15.33 26.38 21.99
N HIS A 128 14.05 26.66 22.19
CA HIS A 128 13.33 26.25 23.40
C HIS A 128 12.90 24.76 23.42
N LYS A 129 12.81 24.07 22.29
CA LYS A 129 12.26 22.70 22.24
C LYS A 129 13.28 21.59 22.10
N SER A 130 14.20 21.69 21.15
CA SER A 130 15.00 20.52 20.73
C SER A 130 16.46 20.85 20.43
N PHE A 131 16.82 22.13 20.37
CA PHE A 131 18.17 22.58 20.08
C PHE A 131 19.21 21.98 21.03
N TRP A 132 18.97 22.01 22.35
CA TRP A 132 19.93 21.53 23.34
C TRP A 132 20.28 20.05 23.20
N ILE A 133 19.30 19.20 22.87
CA ILE A 133 19.53 17.76 22.64
C ILE A 133 20.41 17.57 21.39
N HIS A 134 20.12 18.32 20.33
CA HIS A 134 20.91 18.27 19.10
C HIS A 134 22.34 18.79 19.34
N LEU A 135 22.49 19.86 20.12
CA LEU A 135 23.78 20.45 20.46
C LEU A 135 24.64 19.45 21.23
N VAL A 136 24.12 18.88 22.32
CA VAL A 136 24.86 17.90 23.14
C VAL A 136 25.26 16.67 22.30
N ALA A 137 24.38 16.19 21.42
CA ALA A 137 24.69 15.08 20.52
C ALA A 137 25.76 15.40 19.46
N ALA A 138 25.91 16.67 19.07
CA ALA A 138 26.85 17.13 18.06
C ALA A 138 28.25 17.47 18.59
N LEU A 139 28.43 17.56 19.92
CA LEU A 139 29.74 17.90 20.50
C LEU A 139 30.75 16.78 20.22
N PRO A 140 32.00 17.10 19.83
CA PRO A 140 33.05 16.10 19.65
C PRO A 140 33.83 15.85 20.96
N LEU A 141 33.13 15.53 22.06
CA LEU A 141 33.77 15.39 23.39
C LEU A 141 34.86 14.30 23.45
N PRO A 142 34.68 13.09 22.87
CA PRO A 142 35.73 12.08 22.84
C PRO A 142 36.98 12.55 22.10
N GLN A 143 36.82 13.26 20.98
CA GLN A 143 37.94 13.74 20.17
C GLN A 143 38.73 14.83 20.91
N VAL A 144 38.04 15.77 21.57
CA VAL A 144 38.67 16.81 22.39
C VAL A 144 39.43 16.18 23.56
N LEU A 145 38.83 15.21 24.24
CA LEU A 145 39.50 14.51 25.34
C LEU A 145 40.77 13.80 24.86
N ILE A 146 40.64 12.96 23.83
CA ILE A 146 41.73 12.11 23.33
C ILE A 146 42.91 12.92 22.79
N TRP A 147 42.65 13.94 21.97
CA TRP A 147 43.70 14.64 21.25
C TRP A 147 44.21 15.91 21.91
N ILE A 148 43.42 16.55 22.78
CA ILE A 148 43.77 17.83 23.42
C ILE A 148 44.04 17.64 24.91
N ILE A 149 43.19 16.93 25.63
CA ILE A 149 43.27 16.87 27.11
C ILE A 149 44.28 15.80 27.55
N ILE A 150 44.15 14.56 27.06
CA ILE A 150 45.01 13.42 27.49
C ILE A 150 46.51 13.70 27.26
N PRO A 151 46.95 14.22 26.09
CA PRO A 151 48.38 14.45 25.85
C PRO A 151 48.99 15.54 26.74
N ASN A 152 48.15 16.46 27.27
CA ASN A 152 48.57 17.58 28.10
C ASN A 152 48.59 17.24 29.61
N LEU A 153 47.94 16.16 30.04
CA LEU A 153 47.87 15.72 31.43
C LEU A 153 49.01 14.75 31.83
N ARG A 154 50.26 15.00 31.39
CA ARG A 154 51.45 14.11 31.44
C ARG A 154 51.89 13.55 32.82
N GLY A 155 51.07 13.56 33.87
CA GLY A 155 51.35 12.95 35.16
C GLY A 155 50.15 12.41 35.96
N SER A 156 48.91 12.48 35.44
CA SER A 156 47.73 11.96 36.17
C SER A 156 47.60 10.43 36.03
N PRO A 157 47.14 9.70 37.06
CA PRO A 157 46.98 8.25 36.98
C PRO A 157 46.01 7.87 35.85
N MET A 158 46.42 6.95 34.96
CA MET A 158 45.65 6.51 33.78
C MET A 158 44.22 6.04 34.12
N THR A 159 43.97 5.63 35.37
CA THR A 159 42.63 5.30 35.86
C THR A 159 41.61 6.43 35.76
N ASN A 160 42.00 7.66 36.13
CA ASN A 160 41.06 8.79 36.14
C ASN A 160 40.67 9.16 34.69
N THR A 161 41.63 9.09 33.78
CA THR A 161 41.43 9.37 32.35
C THR A 161 40.51 8.34 31.68
N LYS A 162 40.68 7.04 31.96
CA LYS A 162 39.81 5.97 31.45
C LYS A 162 38.36 6.14 31.89
N ASN A 163 38.13 6.45 33.16
CA ASN A 163 36.80 6.66 33.74
C ASN A 163 36.11 7.89 33.12
N VAL A 164 36.86 8.97 32.91
CA VAL A 164 36.34 10.19 32.26
C VAL A 164 35.94 9.93 30.80
N LEU A 165 36.77 9.21 30.03
CA LEU A 165 36.46 8.83 28.65
C LEU A 165 35.17 7.98 28.57
N ARG A 166 35.03 6.99 29.46
CA ARG A 166 33.82 6.15 29.55
C ARG A 166 32.58 6.99 29.83
N PHE A 167 32.64 7.87 30.83
CA PHE A 167 31.52 8.73 31.19
C PHE A 167 31.09 9.61 30.01
N ILE A 168 32.05 10.20 29.31
CA ILE A 168 31.77 11.02 28.12
C ILE A 168 31.10 10.21 27.01
N ILE A 169 31.57 9.00 26.71
CA ILE A 169 30.96 8.14 25.69
C ILE A 169 29.49 7.84 26.05
N ILE A 170 29.22 7.45 27.30
CA ILE A 170 27.85 7.15 27.76
C ILE A 170 26.98 8.41 27.73
N PHE A 171 27.51 9.54 28.23
CA PHE A 171 26.81 10.82 28.26
C PHE A 171 26.39 11.29 26.86
N GLN A 172 27.20 11.03 25.84
CA GLN A 172 26.87 11.37 24.45
C GLN A 172 25.95 10.35 23.77
N TYR A 173 26.09 9.08 24.11
CA TYR A 173 25.30 8.00 23.53
C TYR A 173 23.80 8.20 23.80
N VAL A 174 23.44 8.61 25.02
CA VAL A 174 22.03 8.78 25.43
C VAL A 174 21.27 9.82 24.60
N PRO A 175 21.73 11.08 24.45
CA PRO A 175 21.10 12.05 23.56
C PRO A 175 20.94 11.56 22.12
N ARG A 176 21.95 10.87 21.58
CA ARG A 176 21.92 10.34 20.20
C ARG A 176 20.86 9.28 19.99
N MET A 177 20.74 8.36 20.95
CA MET A 177 19.68 7.37 20.96
C MET A 177 18.31 8.06 21.06
N PHE A 178 18.18 9.04 21.94
CA PHE A 178 16.92 9.77 22.11
C PHE A 178 16.47 10.51 20.83
N LEU A 179 17.40 11.01 20.01
CA LEU A 179 17.09 11.70 18.74
C LEU A 179 16.43 10.81 17.68
N ILE A 180 16.64 9.50 17.74
CA ILE A 180 16.05 8.56 16.77
C ILE A 180 14.52 8.51 16.94
N PHE A 181 14.00 8.49 18.17
CA PHE A 181 12.56 8.42 18.43
C PHE A 181 11.73 9.54 17.76
N PRO A 182 12.01 10.84 17.98
CA PRO A 182 11.27 11.92 17.34
C PRO A 182 11.51 11.96 15.82
N LEU A 183 12.68 11.53 15.34
CA LEU A 183 12.99 11.46 13.91
C LEU A 183 12.17 10.37 13.21
N SER A 184 12.20 9.15 13.74
CA SER A 184 11.39 8.02 13.24
C SER A 184 9.90 8.35 13.27
N ARG A 185 9.41 8.99 14.35
CA ARG A 185 8.02 9.45 14.43
C ARG A 185 7.66 10.48 13.35
N GLN A 186 8.58 11.37 12.99
CA GLN A 186 8.37 12.34 11.90
C GLN A 186 8.31 11.65 10.53
N ILE A 187 9.18 10.66 10.30
CA ILE A 187 9.19 9.87 9.06
C ILE A 187 7.88 9.09 8.94
N ILE A 188 7.50 8.32 9.97
CA ILE A 188 6.24 7.55 10.00
C ILE A 188 5.02 8.43 9.73
N LYS A 189 4.96 9.63 10.32
CA LYS A 189 3.85 10.56 10.05
C LYS A 189 3.81 11.08 8.61
N ALA A 190 4.94 11.16 7.93
CA ALA A 190 5.05 11.70 6.57
C ALA A 190 4.89 10.63 5.48
N THR A 191 5.30 9.39 5.76
CA THR A 191 5.33 8.28 4.79
C THR A 191 4.46 7.08 5.18
N GLY A 192 3.81 7.10 6.35
CA GLY A 192 3.06 5.96 6.91
C GLY A 192 3.95 4.88 7.52
N VAL A 193 5.10 4.60 6.90
CA VAL A 193 6.08 3.59 7.32
C VAL A 193 7.49 4.19 7.32
N VAL A 194 8.39 3.70 8.19
CA VAL A 194 9.81 4.13 8.22
C VAL A 194 10.52 3.75 6.90
N THR A 195 10.19 2.58 6.36
CA THR A 195 10.77 2.00 5.15
C THR A 195 9.69 1.77 4.10
N GLU A 196 10.05 1.86 2.82
CA GLU A 196 9.10 1.73 1.71
C GLU A 196 8.65 0.29 1.46
N THR A 197 9.48 -0.69 1.86
CA THR A 197 9.17 -2.12 1.72
C THR A 197 9.09 -2.80 3.08
N ALA A 198 8.25 -3.83 3.19
CA ALA A 198 8.11 -4.65 4.40
C ALA A 198 9.44 -5.34 4.76
N TRP A 199 10.19 -5.84 3.77
CA TRP A 199 11.51 -6.45 3.96
C TRP A 199 12.56 -5.47 4.49
N ALA A 200 12.53 -4.21 4.04
CA ALA A 200 13.40 -3.19 4.63
C ALA A 200 13.00 -2.87 6.08
N GLY A 201 11.71 -2.96 6.42
CA GLY A 201 11.20 -2.80 7.79
C GLY A 201 11.66 -3.92 8.72
N ALA A 202 11.62 -5.15 8.23
CA ALA A 202 12.22 -6.31 8.89
C ALA A 202 13.72 -6.10 9.11
N ALA A 203 14.49 -5.87 8.05
CA ALA A 203 15.94 -5.65 8.14
C ALA A 203 16.31 -4.52 9.13
N TYR A 204 15.54 -3.44 9.16
CA TYR A 204 15.71 -2.35 10.13
C TYR A 204 15.56 -2.80 11.59
N ASN A 205 14.51 -3.57 11.91
CA ASN A 205 14.30 -4.08 13.26
C ASN A 205 15.40 -5.08 13.66
N LEU A 206 15.82 -5.95 12.74
CA LEU A 206 16.92 -6.88 12.98
C LEU A 206 18.24 -6.13 13.25
N MET A 207 18.52 -5.08 12.48
CA MET A 207 19.69 -4.23 12.67
C MET A 207 19.68 -3.53 14.04
N LEU A 208 18.52 -3.02 14.50
CA LEU A 208 18.41 -2.43 15.84
C LEU A 208 18.69 -3.47 16.95
N TYR A 209 18.21 -4.70 16.77
CA TYR A 209 18.48 -5.80 17.69
C TYR A 209 19.98 -6.19 17.70
N MET A 210 20.60 -6.29 16.52
CA MET A 210 22.05 -6.50 16.40
C MET A 210 22.87 -5.35 17.01
N LEU A 211 22.41 -4.10 16.88
CA LEU A 211 23.03 -2.94 17.49
C LEU A 211 22.98 -3.00 19.03
N ALA A 212 21.85 -3.41 19.60
CA ALA A 212 21.73 -3.62 21.05
C ALA A 212 22.69 -4.71 21.55
N SER A 213 22.81 -5.82 20.80
CA SER A 213 23.79 -6.88 21.08
C SER A 213 25.24 -6.37 21.02
N HIS A 214 25.58 -5.58 20.00
CA HIS A 214 26.89 -4.94 19.86
C HIS A 214 27.24 -4.06 21.06
N VAL A 215 26.30 -3.20 21.49
CA VAL A 215 26.47 -2.35 22.68
C VAL A 215 26.68 -3.20 23.93
N LEU A 216 25.88 -4.27 24.10
CA LEU A 216 25.99 -5.19 25.23
C LEU A 216 27.38 -5.87 25.28
N GLY A 217 27.83 -6.39 24.14
CA GLY A 217 29.12 -7.04 24.00
C GLY A 217 30.30 -6.09 24.25
N ALA A 218 30.20 -4.85 23.77
CA ALA A 218 31.21 -3.81 24.02
C ALA A 218 31.28 -3.42 25.50
N CYS A 219 30.12 -3.27 26.17
CA CYS A 219 30.06 -3.04 27.61
C CYS A 219 30.66 -4.21 28.39
N TRP A 220 30.33 -5.45 28.00
CA TRP A 220 30.90 -6.65 28.62
C TRP A 220 32.42 -6.72 28.48
N TYR A 221 32.98 -6.40 27.30
CA TYR A 221 34.43 -6.32 27.10
C TYR A 221 35.09 -5.31 28.04
N LEU A 222 34.55 -4.10 28.13
CA LEU A 222 35.09 -3.06 29.00
C LEU A 222 35.09 -3.50 30.47
N LEU A 223 33.96 -4.05 30.92
CA LEU A 223 33.81 -4.55 32.28
C LEU A 223 34.74 -5.75 32.54
N ALA A 224 35.00 -6.60 31.55
CA ALA A 224 35.97 -7.68 31.67
C ALA A 224 37.42 -7.16 31.83
N VAL A 225 37.79 -6.12 31.09
CA VAL A 225 39.09 -5.44 31.26
C VAL A 225 39.19 -4.82 32.66
N GLU A 226 38.12 -4.16 33.15
CA GLU A 226 38.07 -3.60 34.51
C GLU A 226 38.16 -4.69 35.59
N ARG A 227 37.53 -5.85 35.39
CA ARG A 227 37.62 -7.00 36.32
C ARG A 227 39.02 -7.58 36.37
N GLN A 228 39.69 -7.71 35.22
CA GLN A 228 41.08 -8.14 35.16
C GLN A 228 42.01 -7.14 35.85
N GLU A 229 41.83 -5.83 35.61
CA GLU A 229 42.59 -4.78 36.31
C GLU A 229 42.32 -4.80 37.83
N ALA A 230 41.08 -5.08 38.25
CA ALA A 230 40.73 -5.19 39.67
C ALA A 230 41.42 -6.39 40.35
N CYS A 231 41.55 -7.53 39.67
CA CYS A 231 42.35 -8.66 40.17
C CYS A 231 43.81 -8.26 40.38
N TRP A 232 44.40 -7.57 39.39
CA TRP A 232 45.78 -7.13 39.48
C TRP A 232 46.01 -6.14 40.63
N ARG A 233 45.08 -5.20 40.82
CA ARG A 233 45.11 -4.26 41.95
C ARG A 233 44.92 -4.97 43.29
N HIS A 234 44.09 -6.01 43.34
CA HIS A 234 43.91 -6.81 44.54
C HIS A 234 45.21 -7.53 44.93
N ALA A 235 45.88 -8.19 43.98
CA ALA A 235 47.20 -8.78 44.20
C ALA A 235 48.25 -7.73 44.63
N CYS A 236 48.29 -6.59 43.94
CA CYS A 236 49.19 -5.49 44.26
C CYS A 236 48.98 -4.90 45.67
N ASN A 237 47.74 -4.88 46.15
CA ASN A 237 47.41 -4.41 47.49
C ASN A 237 47.92 -5.34 48.60
N ILE A 238 48.02 -6.64 48.31
CA ILE A 238 48.64 -7.60 49.22
C ILE A 238 50.16 -7.39 49.21
N GLU A 239 50.74 -7.09 48.04
CA GLU A 239 52.18 -6.83 47.84
C GLU A 239 52.59 -5.35 48.05
N LYS A 240 51.86 -4.61 48.91
CA LYS A 240 51.86 -3.13 49.01
C LYS A 240 53.23 -2.43 49.09
N GLN A 241 54.26 -3.12 49.57
CA GLN A 241 55.62 -2.58 49.71
C GLN A 241 56.43 -2.61 48.41
N ILE A 242 56.07 -3.49 47.47
CA ILE A 242 56.85 -3.80 46.26
C ILE A 242 56.08 -3.37 45.00
N CYS A 243 54.74 -3.47 45.03
CA CYS A 243 53.90 -3.18 43.88
C CYS A 243 53.34 -1.74 43.88
N GLN A 244 53.32 -1.10 42.70
CA GLN A 244 52.71 0.21 42.49
C GLN A 244 51.72 0.17 41.33
N TYR A 245 50.56 0.83 41.47
CA TYR A 245 49.51 0.80 40.43
C TYR A 245 49.96 1.31 39.05
N ARG A 246 50.99 2.16 38.99
CA ARG A 246 51.59 2.63 37.72
C ARG A 246 52.29 1.54 36.92
N PHE A 247 52.62 0.40 37.53
CA PHE A 247 53.25 -0.74 36.87
C PHE A 247 52.33 -1.44 35.86
N PHE A 248 51.01 -1.23 35.96
CA PHE A 248 50.03 -1.76 35.02
C PHE A 248 49.95 -0.96 33.70
N GLU A 249 50.76 0.09 33.52
CA GLU A 249 50.84 0.85 32.28
C GLU A 249 51.94 0.28 31.37
N CYS A 250 51.61 -0.14 30.15
CA CYS A 250 52.63 -0.73 29.26
C CYS A 250 53.72 0.27 28.81
N ARG A 251 53.57 1.57 29.07
CA ARG A 251 54.62 2.57 28.84
C ARG A 251 55.80 2.40 29.82
N ARG A 252 55.59 1.72 30.95
CA ARG A 252 56.57 1.50 32.01
C ARG A 252 57.28 0.14 31.90
N LEU A 253 57.16 -0.55 30.77
CA LEU A 253 57.87 -1.83 30.54
C LEU A 253 59.40 -1.68 30.56
N GLU A 254 59.92 -0.48 30.33
CA GLU A 254 61.35 -0.17 30.40
C GLU A 254 61.82 0.24 31.81
N ASP A 255 60.91 0.35 32.79
CA ASP A 255 61.23 0.72 34.16
C ASP A 255 61.85 -0.49 34.91
N PRO A 256 63.10 -0.40 35.41
CA PRO A 256 63.77 -1.51 36.08
C PRO A 256 63.01 -2.03 37.30
N GLN A 257 62.37 -1.15 38.08
CA GLN A 257 61.63 -1.52 39.30
C GLN A 257 60.39 -2.36 38.96
N ARG A 258 59.75 -2.05 37.83
CA ARG A 258 58.58 -2.78 37.36
C ARG A 258 58.97 -4.17 36.84
N ASN A 259 60.10 -4.29 36.14
CA ASN A 259 60.57 -5.56 35.61
C ASN A 259 61.00 -6.52 36.72
N SER A 260 61.76 -6.02 37.71
CA SER A 260 62.12 -6.83 38.89
C SER A 260 60.88 -7.30 39.66
N TRP A 261 59.87 -6.44 39.82
CA TRP A 261 58.61 -6.84 40.45
C TRP A 261 57.85 -7.88 39.62
N PHE A 262 57.74 -7.68 38.30
CA PHE A 262 56.99 -8.59 37.44
C PHE A 262 57.59 -10.00 37.41
N GLU A 263 58.92 -10.12 37.33
CA GLU A 263 59.63 -11.41 37.38
C GLU A 263 59.46 -12.14 38.72
N TRP A 264 59.41 -11.40 39.82
CA TRP A 264 59.16 -11.97 41.15
C TRP A 264 57.67 -12.31 41.38
N SER A 265 56.76 -11.54 40.78
CA SER A 265 55.32 -11.68 40.98
C SER A 265 54.73 -12.86 40.21
N ASN A 266 53.83 -13.62 40.84
CA ASN A 266 53.03 -14.66 40.17
C ASN A 266 51.71 -14.08 39.61
N ILE A 267 51.67 -12.81 39.22
CA ILE A 267 50.42 -12.10 38.92
C ILE A 267 49.66 -12.69 37.73
N THR A 268 50.38 -13.19 36.72
CA THR A 268 49.80 -13.75 35.49
C THR A 268 49.15 -15.12 35.72
N THR A 269 49.59 -15.87 36.73
CA THR A 269 49.03 -17.17 37.10
C THR A 269 47.90 -17.03 38.10
N ILE A 270 48.03 -16.16 39.11
CA ILE A 270 46.98 -15.94 40.12
C ILE A 270 45.77 -15.17 39.55
N CYS A 271 45.94 -14.26 38.58
CA CYS A 271 44.82 -13.56 37.96
C CYS A 271 44.27 -14.29 36.72
N LYS A 272 43.98 -15.57 36.90
CA LYS A 272 43.21 -16.42 35.98
C LYS A 272 42.01 -17.01 36.71
N PRO A 273 40.85 -17.20 36.05
CA PRO A 273 39.67 -17.79 36.71
C PRO A 273 39.93 -19.17 37.35
N ALA A 274 40.86 -19.95 36.79
CA ALA A 274 41.22 -21.27 37.31
C ALA A 274 41.92 -21.26 38.68
N SER A 275 42.57 -20.16 39.07
CA SER A 275 43.32 -20.07 40.33
C SER A 275 42.40 -19.93 41.56
N LYS A 276 41.12 -19.55 41.35
CA LYS A 276 40.15 -19.17 42.39
C LYS A 276 40.62 -18.03 43.33
N PHE A 277 41.69 -17.32 42.97
CA PHE A 277 42.21 -16.19 43.75
C PHE A 277 41.28 -14.97 43.72
N TYR A 278 40.58 -14.76 42.60
CA TYR A 278 39.67 -13.65 42.40
C TYR A 278 38.40 -14.12 41.69
N GLU A 279 37.23 -13.63 42.13
CA GLU A 279 35.94 -13.99 41.54
C GLU A 279 35.68 -13.18 40.26
N PHE A 280 35.85 -13.82 39.10
CA PHE A 280 35.62 -13.20 37.79
C PHE A 280 34.16 -13.24 37.31
N GLY A 281 33.37 -14.21 37.78
CA GLY A 281 31.97 -14.38 37.37
C GLY A 281 31.78 -14.47 35.85
N ILE A 282 30.77 -13.76 35.32
CA ILE A 282 30.43 -13.68 33.88
C ILE A 282 31.55 -13.12 32.99
N PHE A 283 32.60 -12.54 33.58
CA PHE A 283 33.75 -12.00 32.85
C PHE A 283 34.91 -13.01 32.74
N GLY A 284 34.82 -14.16 33.43
CA GLY A 284 35.85 -15.19 33.41
C GLY A 284 36.17 -15.71 32.01
N ASP A 285 35.12 -15.89 31.19
CA ASP A 285 35.25 -16.35 29.80
C ASP A 285 36.14 -15.45 28.93
N ALA A 286 36.13 -14.14 29.20
CA ALA A 286 36.98 -13.19 28.48
C ALA A 286 38.48 -13.43 28.75
N VAL A 287 38.81 -13.88 29.95
CA VAL A 287 40.18 -14.12 30.39
C VAL A 287 40.65 -15.50 29.96
N THR A 288 39.81 -16.54 30.12
CA THR A 288 40.13 -17.92 29.69
C THR A 288 40.30 -18.01 28.19
N SER A 289 39.45 -17.34 27.42
CA SER A 289 39.50 -17.32 25.95
C SER A 289 40.49 -16.28 25.39
N THR A 290 41.23 -15.57 26.26
CA THR A 290 42.21 -14.54 25.87
C THR A 290 41.65 -13.41 24.99
N VAL A 291 40.36 -13.08 25.18
CA VAL A 291 39.66 -12.06 24.37
C VAL A 291 40.29 -10.69 24.56
N THR A 292 40.73 -10.36 25.78
CA THR A 292 41.28 -9.05 26.14
C THR A 292 42.64 -8.74 25.47
N SER A 293 43.40 -9.76 25.08
CA SER A 293 44.70 -9.64 24.40
C SER A 293 44.67 -9.97 22.90
N SER A 294 43.54 -10.50 22.39
CA SER A 294 43.39 -10.87 20.98
C SER A 294 43.30 -9.69 20.01
N LYS A 295 43.51 -9.95 18.71
CA LYS A 295 43.37 -8.96 17.63
C LYS A 295 41.93 -8.41 17.58
N PHE A 296 41.78 -7.16 17.13
CA PHE A 296 40.49 -6.44 17.11
C PHE A 296 39.32 -7.22 16.49
N ILE A 297 39.54 -7.84 15.33
CA ILE A 297 38.48 -8.60 14.63
C ILE A 297 37.99 -9.78 15.48
N ASN A 298 38.90 -10.55 16.06
CA ASN A 298 38.56 -11.72 16.86
C ASN A 298 37.80 -11.31 18.13
N LYS A 299 38.31 -10.30 18.87
CA LYS A 299 37.60 -9.82 20.06
C LYS A 299 36.25 -9.21 19.73
N TYR A 300 36.12 -8.47 18.61
CA TYR A 300 34.86 -7.88 18.19
C TYR A 300 33.80 -8.94 17.94
N PHE A 301 34.08 -9.93 17.09
CA PHE A 301 33.10 -10.98 16.78
C PHE A 301 32.77 -11.85 18.00
N TYR A 302 33.75 -12.13 18.86
CA TYR A 302 33.49 -12.84 20.12
C TYR A 302 32.54 -12.07 21.02
N CYS A 303 32.77 -10.76 21.20
CA CYS A 303 31.91 -9.92 22.05
C CYS A 303 30.52 -9.72 21.45
N LEU A 304 30.42 -9.58 20.13
CA LEU A 304 29.14 -9.52 19.41
C LEU A 304 28.35 -10.82 19.58
N TRP A 305 29.02 -11.98 19.46
CA TRP A 305 28.41 -13.28 19.72
C TRP A 305 27.95 -13.41 21.17
N TRP A 306 28.79 -13.03 22.14
CA TRP A 306 28.43 -13.03 23.55
C TRP A 306 27.19 -12.15 23.82
N GLY A 307 27.13 -10.96 23.19
CA GLY A 307 25.97 -10.08 23.25
C GLY A 307 24.71 -10.74 22.71
N LEU A 308 24.80 -11.36 21.52
CA LEU A 308 23.67 -11.95 20.81
C LEU A 308 23.11 -13.16 21.56
N LYS A 309 24.02 -14.00 22.07
CA LYS A 309 23.71 -15.19 22.87
C LYS A 309 22.89 -14.84 24.10
N ASN A 310 23.28 -13.79 24.82
CA ASN A 310 22.58 -13.38 26.05
C ASN A 310 21.32 -12.54 25.78
N LEU A 311 21.31 -11.72 24.72
CA LEU A 311 20.12 -10.93 24.36
C LEU A 311 18.98 -11.80 23.83
N SER A 312 19.29 -12.93 23.19
CA SER A 312 18.28 -13.84 22.62
C SER A 312 17.54 -14.67 23.66
N SER A 313 17.99 -14.69 24.92
CA SER A 313 17.51 -15.54 26.02
C SER A 313 17.56 -17.06 25.78
N LEU A 314 17.62 -17.54 24.53
CA LEU A 314 17.69 -18.95 24.14
C LEU A 314 19.05 -19.58 24.43
N GLY A 315 20.13 -18.78 24.37
CA GLY A 315 21.50 -19.24 24.62
C GLY A 315 22.08 -18.76 25.96
N GLN A 316 21.29 -18.12 26.81
CA GLN A 316 21.80 -17.41 27.99
C GLN A 316 22.36 -18.39 29.03
N ASN A 317 23.61 -18.17 29.44
CA ASN A 317 24.31 -19.00 30.44
C ASN A 317 25.12 -18.13 31.41
N LEU A 318 24.51 -17.07 31.93
CA LEU A 318 25.15 -16.14 32.86
C LEU A 318 25.33 -16.81 34.23
N ALA A 319 26.59 -17.06 34.61
CA ALA A 319 26.97 -17.53 35.94
C ALA A 319 27.59 -16.36 36.73
N THR A 320 26.82 -15.75 37.63
CA THR A 320 27.27 -14.55 38.36
C THR A 320 28.05 -14.87 39.62
N SER A 321 29.01 -14.02 40.00
CA SER A 321 29.60 -14.02 41.35
C SER A 321 28.67 -13.36 42.39
N THR A 322 29.12 -13.27 43.64
CA THR A 322 28.39 -12.56 44.71
C THR A 322 28.44 -11.03 44.58
N TYR A 323 29.17 -10.51 43.58
CA TYR A 323 29.32 -9.08 43.37
C TYR A 323 28.03 -8.43 42.86
N ALA A 324 27.46 -7.53 43.68
CA ALA A 324 26.17 -6.87 43.41
C ALA A 324 26.09 -6.17 42.04
N GLY A 325 27.16 -5.52 41.57
CA GLY A 325 27.14 -4.83 40.28
C GLY A 325 27.08 -5.77 39.08
N GLU A 326 27.57 -7.00 39.22
CA GLU A 326 27.48 -8.05 38.20
C GLU A 326 26.07 -8.64 38.16
N ILE A 327 25.50 -8.91 39.34
CA ILE A 327 24.11 -9.37 39.49
C ILE A 327 23.16 -8.35 38.85
N LEU A 328 23.32 -7.06 39.16
CA LEU A 328 22.51 -6.00 38.57
C LEU A 328 22.65 -5.95 37.03
N PHE A 329 23.88 -6.08 36.51
CA PHE A 329 24.12 -6.11 35.07
C PHE A 329 23.45 -7.33 34.41
N ALA A 330 23.52 -8.51 35.04
CA ALA A 330 22.86 -9.73 34.57
C ALA A 330 21.33 -9.61 34.57
N ILE A 331 20.73 -8.99 35.60
CA ILE A 331 19.29 -8.70 35.65
C ILE A 331 18.88 -7.78 34.49
N ILE A 332 19.65 -6.73 34.23
CA ILE A 332 19.40 -5.82 33.10
C ILE A 332 19.49 -6.56 31.76
N ILE A 333 20.48 -7.43 31.58
CA ILE A 333 20.62 -8.24 30.36
C ILE A 333 19.41 -9.14 30.15
N ALA A 334 19.01 -9.88 31.18
CA ALA A 334 17.89 -10.81 31.10
C ALA A 334 16.58 -10.10 30.78
N THR A 335 16.29 -8.98 31.47
CA THR A 335 15.06 -8.20 31.27
C THR A 335 15.03 -7.51 29.91
N LEU A 336 16.14 -6.87 29.50
CA LEU A 336 16.25 -6.20 28.20
C LEU A 336 16.20 -7.20 27.04
N GLY A 337 16.87 -8.35 27.18
CA GLY A 337 16.88 -9.41 26.18
C GLY A 337 15.49 -9.94 25.88
N LEU A 338 14.74 -10.30 26.93
CA LEU A 338 13.36 -10.77 26.79
C LEU A 338 12.47 -9.76 26.05
N VAL A 339 12.51 -8.48 26.44
CA VAL A 339 11.70 -7.42 25.84
C VAL A 339 12.09 -7.19 24.38
N LEU A 340 13.39 -7.06 24.08
CA LEU A 340 13.86 -6.81 22.72
C LEU A 340 13.61 -7.98 21.78
N PHE A 341 13.76 -9.22 22.25
CA PHE A 341 13.48 -10.41 21.46
C PHE A 341 11.97 -10.55 21.16
N ALA A 342 11.10 -10.29 22.14
CA ALA A 342 9.66 -10.26 21.93
C ALA A 342 9.23 -9.17 20.93
N LEU A 343 9.80 -7.96 21.04
CA LEU A 343 9.56 -6.87 20.10
C LEU A 343 10.06 -7.21 18.68
N LEU A 344 11.21 -7.88 18.56
CA LEU A 344 11.72 -8.34 17.27
C LEU A 344 10.72 -9.30 16.61
N ILE A 345 10.29 -10.34 17.33
CA ILE A 345 9.33 -11.31 16.79
C ILE A 345 8.01 -10.65 16.41
N GLY A 346 7.43 -9.83 17.29
CA GLY A 346 6.15 -9.16 17.05
C GLY A 346 6.19 -8.21 15.85
N ASN A 347 7.25 -7.40 15.74
CA ASN A 347 7.42 -6.49 14.60
C ASN A 347 7.66 -7.28 13.30
N MET A 348 8.49 -8.33 13.33
CA MET A 348 8.74 -9.18 12.16
C MET A 348 7.47 -9.85 11.65
N GLN A 349 6.66 -10.40 12.56
CA GLN A 349 5.39 -11.01 12.22
C GLN A 349 4.44 -10.01 11.56
N THR A 350 4.33 -8.80 12.10
CA THR A 350 3.48 -7.74 11.53
C THR A 350 3.89 -7.38 10.09
N TYR A 351 5.19 -7.23 9.83
CA TYR A 351 5.69 -6.91 8.49
C TYR A 351 5.49 -8.06 7.50
N LEU A 352 5.77 -9.30 7.90
CA LEU A 352 5.59 -10.48 7.05
C LEU A 352 4.10 -10.73 6.75
N GLN A 353 3.21 -10.53 7.71
CA GLN A 353 1.77 -10.69 7.50
C GLN A 353 1.22 -9.62 6.54
N SER A 354 1.71 -8.38 6.62
CA SER A 354 1.21 -7.30 5.77
C SER A 354 1.37 -7.56 4.25
N THR A 355 2.40 -8.31 3.85
CA THR A 355 2.61 -8.67 2.44
C THR A 355 1.74 -9.84 2.00
N THR A 356 1.44 -10.78 2.92
CA THR A 356 0.64 -11.97 2.63
C THR A 356 -0.86 -11.73 2.78
N MET A 357 -1.29 -10.65 3.45
CA MET A 357 -2.69 -10.33 3.73
C MET A 357 -3.64 -10.51 2.53
N ARG A 358 -3.30 -9.96 1.36
CA ARG A 358 -4.16 -10.07 0.16
C ARG A 358 -4.23 -11.49 -0.39
N LEU A 359 -3.13 -12.22 -0.33
CA LEU A 359 -3.07 -13.61 -0.78
C LEU A 359 -3.82 -14.54 0.19
N GLU A 360 -3.76 -14.21 1.48
CA GLU A 360 -4.45 -14.92 2.55
C GLU A 360 -5.96 -14.65 2.53
N GLU A 361 -6.40 -13.40 2.29
CA GLU A 361 -7.81 -13.07 2.00
C GLU A 361 -8.36 -13.90 0.83
N TRP A 362 -7.62 -13.96 -0.29
CA TRP A 362 -8.00 -14.78 -1.43
C TRP A 362 -8.09 -16.27 -1.07
N ARG A 363 -7.08 -16.79 -0.36
CA ARG A 363 -7.03 -18.19 0.05
C ARG A 363 -8.20 -18.55 0.96
N ILE A 364 -8.49 -17.73 1.97
CA ILE A 364 -9.62 -17.93 2.90
C ILE A 364 -10.93 -17.92 2.11
N ARG A 365 -11.18 -16.89 1.32
CA ARG A 365 -12.41 -16.77 0.51
C ARG A 365 -12.59 -17.96 -0.41
N ARG A 366 -11.53 -18.41 -1.08
CA ARG A 366 -11.58 -19.59 -1.96
C ARG A 366 -11.92 -20.86 -1.19
N THR A 367 -11.29 -21.08 -0.03
CA THR A 367 -11.58 -22.25 0.81
C THR A 367 -13.02 -22.22 1.31
N ASP A 368 -13.51 -21.07 1.77
CA ASP A 368 -14.88 -20.90 2.25
C ASP A 368 -15.90 -21.19 1.13
N THR A 369 -15.67 -20.67 -0.09
CA THR A 369 -16.51 -20.97 -1.25
C THR A 369 -16.51 -22.48 -1.56
N GLU A 370 -15.34 -23.14 -1.58
CA GLU A 370 -15.25 -24.58 -1.85
C GLU A 370 -15.97 -25.42 -0.79
N GLN A 371 -15.78 -25.09 0.49
CA GLN A 371 -16.46 -25.77 1.59
C GLN A 371 -17.98 -25.60 1.50
N TRP A 372 -18.44 -24.37 1.20
CA TRP A 372 -19.86 -24.09 0.99
C TRP A 372 -20.43 -24.88 -0.20
N MET A 373 -19.72 -24.93 -1.34
CA MET A 373 -20.15 -25.70 -2.52
C MET A 373 -20.21 -27.21 -2.23
N HIS A 374 -19.26 -27.73 -1.47
CA HIS A 374 -19.23 -29.14 -1.07
C HIS A 374 -20.38 -29.47 -0.12
N HIS A 375 -20.61 -28.64 0.90
CA HIS A 375 -21.69 -28.82 1.86
C HIS A 375 -23.07 -28.78 1.19
N ARG A 376 -23.24 -27.95 0.16
CA ARG A 376 -24.46 -27.87 -0.66
C ARG A 376 -24.55 -28.92 -1.77
N GLN A 377 -23.55 -29.80 -1.89
CA GLN A 377 -23.50 -30.88 -2.88
C GLN A 377 -23.72 -30.40 -4.32
N LEU A 378 -23.17 -29.23 -4.67
CA LEU A 378 -23.37 -28.69 -6.03
C LEU A 378 -22.80 -29.64 -7.09
N PRO A 379 -23.44 -29.77 -8.26
CA PRO A 379 -22.91 -30.55 -9.38
C PRO A 379 -21.61 -29.93 -9.93
N PRO A 380 -20.72 -30.75 -10.54
CA PRO A 380 -19.37 -30.33 -10.93
C PRO A 380 -19.37 -29.18 -11.93
N GLU A 381 -20.36 -29.08 -12.82
CA GLU A 381 -20.48 -28.01 -13.81
C GLU A 381 -20.74 -26.66 -13.11
N LEU A 382 -21.62 -26.62 -12.11
CA LEU A 382 -21.87 -25.40 -11.33
C LEU A 382 -20.65 -25.02 -10.49
N ARG A 383 -19.93 -25.99 -9.92
CA ARG A 383 -18.68 -25.70 -9.19
C ARG A 383 -17.64 -25.05 -10.10
N GLN A 384 -17.48 -25.56 -11.32
CA GLN A 384 -16.57 -24.97 -12.30
C GLN A 384 -17.00 -23.55 -12.70
N ALA A 385 -18.30 -23.32 -12.89
CA ALA A 385 -18.84 -21.99 -13.20
C ALA A 385 -18.57 -20.99 -12.06
N VAL A 386 -18.80 -21.38 -10.80
CA VAL A 386 -18.52 -20.54 -9.62
C VAL A 386 -17.02 -20.24 -9.52
N ARG A 387 -16.15 -21.24 -9.71
CA ARG A 387 -14.69 -21.04 -9.69
C ARG A 387 -14.22 -20.03 -10.76
N LYS A 388 -14.75 -20.15 -11.99
CA LYS A 388 -14.42 -19.21 -13.09
C LYS A 388 -14.88 -17.80 -12.74
N TYR A 389 -16.10 -17.66 -12.20
CA TYR A 389 -16.63 -16.37 -11.75
C TYR A 389 -15.80 -15.74 -10.63
N ASP A 390 -15.50 -16.48 -9.56
CA ASP A 390 -14.73 -15.96 -8.42
C ASP A 390 -13.30 -15.58 -8.82
N GLN A 391 -12.66 -16.38 -9.69
CA GLN A 391 -11.34 -16.07 -10.22
C GLN A 391 -11.35 -14.78 -11.05
N TYR A 392 -12.32 -14.62 -11.95
CA TYR A 392 -12.41 -13.43 -12.78
C TYR A 392 -12.76 -12.19 -11.95
N LYS A 393 -13.72 -12.31 -11.02
CA LYS A 393 -14.08 -11.23 -10.08
C LYS A 393 -12.86 -10.77 -9.28
N TRP A 394 -12.02 -11.68 -8.81
CA TRP A 394 -10.79 -11.35 -8.10
C TRP A 394 -9.77 -10.64 -9.00
N LEU A 395 -9.58 -11.09 -10.24
CA LEU A 395 -8.67 -10.44 -11.19
C LEU A 395 -9.11 -9.02 -11.55
N ALA A 396 -10.42 -8.81 -11.73
CA ALA A 396 -10.98 -7.50 -12.06
C ALA A 396 -10.93 -6.52 -10.88
N THR A 397 -11.36 -6.95 -9.69
CA THR A 397 -11.55 -6.06 -8.52
C THR A 397 -10.41 -6.10 -7.51
N ARG A 398 -9.51 -7.09 -7.58
CA ARG A 398 -8.49 -7.39 -6.55
C ARG A 398 -9.07 -7.54 -5.14
N GLY A 399 -10.31 -8.02 -5.04
CA GLY A 399 -11.00 -8.21 -3.77
C GLY A 399 -11.63 -6.94 -3.19
N VAL A 400 -11.64 -5.83 -3.93
CA VAL A 400 -12.33 -4.61 -3.52
C VAL A 400 -13.82 -4.75 -3.79
N ASP A 401 -14.64 -4.50 -2.78
CA ASP A 401 -16.08 -4.34 -2.93
C ASP A 401 -16.39 -2.88 -3.31
N GLU A 402 -16.68 -2.66 -4.60
CA GLU A 402 -16.94 -1.32 -5.14
C GLU A 402 -18.16 -0.65 -4.53
N GLU A 403 -19.24 -1.39 -4.22
CA GLU A 403 -20.43 -0.82 -3.61
C GLU A 403 -20.14 -0.38 -2.17
N ALA A 404 -19.47 -1.21 -1.38
CA ALA A 404 -19.09 -0.88 -0.01
C ALA A 404 -18.14 0.33 0.05
N LEU A 405 -17.17 0.40 -0.88
CA LEU A 405 -16.26 1.53 -1.02
C LEU A 405 -17.03 2.83 -1.29
N LEU A 406 -17.94 2.82 -2.26
CA LEU A 406 -18.73 4.00 -2.61
C LEU A 406 -19.67 4.44 -1.48
N ILE A 407 -20.27 3.50 -0.73
CA ILE A 407 -21.15 3.81 0.41
C ILE A 407 -20.38 4.46 1.56
N SER A 408 -19.09 4.15 1.73
CA SER A 408 -18.25 4.77 2.77
C SER A 408 -17.91 6.25 2.53
N LEU A 409 -18.14 6.75 1.31
CA LEU A 409 -17.86 8.13 0.92
C LEU A 409 -19.05 9.06 1.23
N PRO A 410 -18.80 10.36 1.49
CA PRO A 410 -19.84 11.38 1.52
C PRO A 410 -20.70 11.37 0.24
N LEU A 411 -21.98 11.70 0.39
CA LEU A 411 -22.96 11.63 -0.70
C LEU A 411 -22.51 12.38 -1.96
N ASP A 412 -21.96 13.59 -1.81
CA ASP A 412 -21.55 14.42 -2.94
C ASP A 412 -20.41 13.78 -3.75
N LEU A 413 -19.38 13.24 -3.07
CA LEU A 413 -18.28 12.55 -3.74
C LEU A 413 -18.74 11.27 -4.43
N ARG A 414 -19.63 10.51 -3.78
CA ARG A 414 -20.21 9.30 -4.37
C ARG A 414 -20.96 9.62 -5.66
N ARG A 415 -21.71 10.73 -5.68
CA ARG A 415 -22.45 11.21 -6.86
C ARG A 415 -21.51 11.59 -7.99
N ASP A 416 -20.49 12.40 -7.70
CA ASP A 416 -19.51 12.85 -8.70
C ASP A 416 -18.77 11.66 -9.35
N ILE A 417 -18.37 10.68 -8.54
CA ILE A 417 -17.71 9.46 -9.04
C ILE A 417 -18.66 8.65 -9.93
N LYS A 418 -19.89 8.37 -9.46
CA LYS A 418 -20.87 7.63 -10.26
C LYS A 418 -21.22 8.35 -11.55
N ARG A 419 -21.38 9.68 -11.51
CA ARG A 419 -21.59 10.49 -12.71
C ARG A 419 -20.40 10.34 -13.67
N HIS A 420 -19.18 10.49 -13.19
CA HIS A 420 -17.98 10.34 -14.03
C HIS A 420 -17.89 8.97 -14.71
N LEU A 421 -18.26 7.89 -14.01
CA LEU A 421 -18.18 6.52 -14.54
C LEU A 421 -19.31 6.19 -15.53
N CYS A 422 -20.53 6.67 -15.27
CA CYS A 422 -21.72 6.18 -15.94
C CYS A 422 -22.33 7.15 -16.96
N PHE A 423 -22.09 8.46 -16.84
CA PHE A 423 -22.87 9.48 -17.55
C PHE A 423 -22.83 9.32 -19.08
N ASP A 424 -21.65 9.08 -19.65
CA ASP A 424 -21.49 8.88 -21.09
C ASP A 424 -22.15 7.58 -21.58
N LEU A 425 -22.21 6.54 -20.74
CA LEU A 425 -22.89 5.29 -21.07
C LEU A 425 -24.41 5.48 -21.07
N VAL A 426 -24.95 6.15 -20.06
CA VAL A 426 -26.39 6.45 -19.97
C VAL A 426 -26.82 7.32 -21.14
N ARG A 427 -26.05 8.36 -21.47
CA ARG A 427 -26.38 9.30 -22.55
C ARG A 427 -26.39 8.66 -23.93
N ARG A 428 -25.70 7.53 -24.15
CA ARG A 428 -25.77 6.79 -25.43
C ARG A 428 -27.15 6.21 -25.69
N VAL A 429 -27.95 5.97 -24.66
CA VAL A 429 -29.34 5.54 -24.83
C VAL A 429 -30.13 6.71 -25.41
N PRO A 430 -30.68 6.60 -26.63
CA PRO A 430 -31.31 7.73 -27.32
C PRO A 430 -32.49 8.37 -26.57
N LEU A 431 -33.13 7.59 -25.69
CA LEU A 431 -34.18 8.07 -24.79
C LEU A 431 -33.60 8.97 -23.68
N PHE A 432 -32.52 8.54 -23.04
CA PHE A 432 -31.92 9.24 -21.92
C PHE A 432 -31.22 10.53 -22.35
N ASP A 433 -30.66 10.60 -23.56
CA ASP A 433 -30.09 11.85 -24.12
C ASP A 433 -31.10 13.00 -24.25
N GLN A 434 -32.41 12.70 -24.22
CA GLN A 434 -33.47 13.73 -24.23
C GLN A 434 -33.93 14.14 -22.84
N MET A 435 -33.45 13.48 -21.80
CA MET A 435 -33.76 13.79 -20.42
C MET A 435 -32.88 14.95 -19.94
N ASP A 436 -33.36 15.71 -18.97
CA ASP A 436 -32.55 16.72 -18.30
C ASP A 436 -31.39 16.06 -17.53
N GLU A 437 -30.33 16.84 -17.29
CA GLU A 437 -29.15 16.29 -16.60
C GLU A 437 -29.47 15.78 -15.19
N ARG A 438 -30.47 16.35 -14.52
CA ARG A 438 -30.90 15.92 -13.18
C ARG A 438 -31.47 14.49 -13.20
N MET A 439 -32.21 14.12 -14.25
CA MET A 439 -32.67 12.76 -14.44
C MET A 439 -31.52 11.81 -14.78
N LEU A 440 -30.59 12.24 -15.64
CA LEU A 440 -29.39 11.45 -15.94
C LEU A 440 -28.57 11.16 -14.68
N ASP A 441 -28.43 12.15 -13.79
CA ASP A 441 -27.80 11.98 -12.49
C ASP A 441 -28.55 10.98 -11.61
N ALA A 442 -29.88 11.08 -11.55
CA ALA A 442 -30.71 10.15 -10.78
C ALA A 442 -30.62 8.70 -11.28
N ILE A 443 -30.42 8.50 -12.59
CA ILE A 443 -30.13 7.18 -13.19
C ILE A 443 -28.71 6.74 -12.82
N CYS A 444 -27.71 7.61 -12.98
CA CYS A 444 -26.32 7.32 -12.64
C CYS A 444 -26.15 6.88 -11.18
N GLU A 445 -26.88 7.51 -10.25
CA GLU A 445 -26.88 7.14 -8.84
C GLU A 445 -27.37 5.70 -8.57
N ARG A 446 -28.29 5.20 -9.40
CA ARG A 446 -28.94 3.88 -9.24
C ARG A 446 -28.24 2.74 -9.97
N LEU A 447 -27.33 3.05 -10.89
CA LEU A 447 -26.53 2.04 -11.56
C LEU A 447 -25.65 1.27 -10.56
N LYS A 448 -25.59 -0.05 -10.77
CA LYS A 448 -24.78 -1.00 -10.00
C LYS A 448 -23.82 -1.75 -10.90
N PRO A 449 -22.59 -2.04 -10.47
CA PRO A 449 -21.66 -2.83 -11.26
C PRO A 449 -22.18 -4.27 -11.42
N ALA A 450 -22.01 -4.83 -12.63
CA ALA A 450 -22.40 -6.18 -13.00
C ALA A 450 -21.25 -6.87 -13.75
N LEU A 451 -21.05 -8.16 -13.48
CA LEU A 451 -19.97 -8.97 -14.04
C LEU A 451 -20.56 -10.28 -14.58
N CYS A 452 -20.26 -10.59 -15.84
CA CYS A 452 -20.69 -11.84 -16.47
C CYS A 452 -19.46 -12.60 -16.98
N THR A 453 -19.47 -13.92 -16.82
CA THR A 453 -18.42 -14.79 -17.36
C THR A 453 -18.79 -15.30 -18.75
N GLU A 454 -17.80 -15.66 -19.55
CA GLU A 454 -18.03 -16.28 -20.86
C GLU A 454 -18.99 -17.49 -20.75
N GLY A 455 -19.94 -17.57 -21.67
CA GLY A 455 -20.90 -18.66 -21.79
C GLY A 455 -22.17 -18.47 -20.96
N THR A 456 -22.23 -17.47 -20.08
CA THR A 456 -23.43 -17.20 -19.29
C THR A 456 -24.56 -16.67 -20.17
N PHE A 457 -25.76 -17.22 -20.00
CA PHE A 457 -26.97 -16.66 -20.56
C PHE A 457 -27.50 -15.59 -19.59
N LEU A 458 -27.54 -14.34 -20.04
CA LEU A 458 -28.03 -13.23 -19.22
C LEU A 458 -29.56 -13.22 -19.20
N VAL A 459 -30.17 -13.47 -20.36
CA VAL A 459 -31.62 -13.60 -20.53
C VAL A 459 -31.91 -14.50 -21.72
N ARG A 460 -32.96 -15.32 -21.67
CA ARG A 460 -33.45 -16.07 -22.84
C ARG A 460 -34.70 -15.43 -23.42
N GLU A 461 -34.95 -15.68 -24.69
CA GLU A 461 -36.19 -15.25 -25.35
C GLU A 461 -37.40 -15.79 -24.57
N GLY A 462 -38.28 -14.89 -24.12
CA GLY A 462 -39.44 -15.19 -23.27
C GLY A 462 -39.26 -14.94 -21.77
N ASP A 463 -38.02 -14.91 -21.27
CA ASP A 463 -37.74 -14.68 -19.85
C ASP A 463 -38.11 -13.24 -19.43
N PRO A 464 -38.54 -13.00 -18.17
CA PRO A 464 -38.77 -11.64 -17.68
C PRO A 464 -37.46 -10.83 -17.63
N VAL A 465 -37.51 -9.60 -18.15
CA VAL A 465 -36.36 -8.68 -18.12
C VAL A 465 -36.39 -7.92 -16.79
N ASN A 466 -35.40 -8.16 -15.93
CA ASN A 466 -35.34 -7.56 -14.58
C ASN A 466 -34.41 -6.34 -14.50
N GLU A 467 -33.47 -6.22 -15.44
CA GLU A 467 -32.46 -5.17 -15.45
C GLU A 467 -32.03 -4.82 -16.88
N MET A 468 -31.65 -3.56 -17.05
CA MET A 468 -31.04 -3.04 -18.27
C MET A 468 -29.53 -2.95 -18.06
N LEU A 469 -28.74 -3.51 -18.97
CA LEU A 469 -27.28 -3.56 -18.84
C LEU A 469 -26.60 -2.60 -19.82
N PHE A 470 -25.62 -1.86 -19.33
CA PHE A 470 -24.78 -0.93 -20.10
C PHE A 470 -23.38 -1.51 -20.17
N ILE A 471 -22.94 -1.88 -21.36
CA ILE A 471 -21.70 -2.65 -21.53
C ILE A 471 -20.50 -1.71 -21.50
N ILE A 472 -19.58 -1.95 -20.58
CA ILE A 472 -18.33 -1.19 -20.45
C ILE A 472 -17.22 -1.91 -21.22
N ARG A 473 -17.13 -3.23 -21.03
CA ARG A 473 -16.14 -4.10 -21.68
C ARG A 473 -16.73 -5.47 -21.97
N GLY A 474 -16.19 -6.12 -22.99
CA GLY A 474 -16.62 -7.45 -23.43
C GLY A 474 -17.71 -7.38 -24.50
N HIS A 475 -18.16 -8.56 -24.93
CA HIS A 475 -19.13 -8.71 -26.01
C HIS A 475 -20.19 -9.75 -25.65
N LEU A 476 -21.43 -9.44 -26.00
CA LEU A 476 -22.58 -10.32 -25.87
C LEU A 476 -23.12 -10.66 -27.26
N ASP A 477 -23.53 -11.91 -27.45
CA ASP A 477 -24.32 -12.34 -28.60
C ASP A 477 -25.80 -12.20 -28.27
N SER A 478 -26.58 -11.59 -29.15
CA SER A 478 -28.02 -11.44 -29.00
C SER A 478 -28.75 -11.99 -30.22
N TYR A 479 -29.53 -13.04 -30.04
CA TYR A 479 -30.24 -13.70 -31.14
C TYR A 479 -31.69 -14.06 -30.79
N THR A 480 -32.54 -14.14 -31.82
CA THR A 480 -33.96 -14.52 -31.68
C THR A 480 -34.37 -15.44 -32.81
N THR A 481 -35.27 -16.38 -32.48
CA THR A 481 -35.95 -17.26 -33.44
C THR A 481 -37.41 -16.89 -33.62
N ASN A 482 -37.86 -15.78 -33.00
CA ASN A 482 -39.23 -15.29 -33.01
C ASN A 482 -40.23 -16.40 -32.65
N GLY A 483 -40.03 -17.00 -31.48
CA GLY A 483 -40.84 -18.12 -30.99
C GLY A 483 -40.68 -19.42 -31.79
N GLY A 484 -39.49 -19.70 -32.33
CA GLY A 484 -39.19 -20.95 -33.04
C GLY A 484 -39.72 -21.01 -34.48
N ARG A 485 -39.94 -19.87 -35.12
CA ARG A 485 -40.45 -19.82 -36.51
C ARG A 485 -39.37 -20.32 -37.48
N THR A 486 -39.69 -21.35 -38.26
CA THR A 486 -38.76 -21.94 -39.23
C THR A 486 -38.32 -20.91 -40.28
N GLY A 487 -37.00 -20.79 -40.48
CA GLY A 487 -36.39 -19.83 -41.41
C GLY A 487 -36.27 -18.39 -40.90
N PHE A 488 -36.52 -18.12 -39.62
CA PHE A 488 -36.28 -16.82 -38.99
C PHE A 488 -35.17 -16.93 -37.94
N PHE A 489 -33.99 -16.38 -38.24
CA PHE A 489 -32.90 -16.23 -37.29
C PHE A 489 -32.31 -14.82 -37.46
N ASN A 490 -32.33 -14.04 -36.38
CA ASN A 490 -31.72 -12.72 -36.35
C ASN A 490 -30.75 -12.70 -35.18
N SER A 491 -29.46 -12.43 -35.46
CA SER A 491 -28.41 -12.27 -34.46
C SER A 491 -27.74 -10.90 -34.58
N CYS A 492 -27.28 -10.36 -33.47
CA CYS A 492 -26.47 -9.15 -33.40
C CYS A 492 -25.46 -9.25 -32.26
N LEU A 493 -24.31 -8.61 -32.44
CA LEU A 493 -23.27 -8.48 -31.43
C LEU A 493 -23.49 -7.18 -30.66
N ILE A 494 -23.45 -7.26 -29.33
CA ILE A 494 -23.54 -6.11 -28.42
C ILE A 494 -22.15 -5.93 -27.81
N GLY A 495 -21.57 -4.74 -27.97
CA GLY A 495 -20.20 -4.45 -27.54
C GLY A 495 -20.11 -3.27 -26.57
N PRO A 496 -18.88 -2.78 -26.31
CA PRO A 496 -18.64 -1.65 -25.43
C PRO A 496 -19.39 -0.38 -25.86
N GLY A 497 -20.18 0.17 -24.93
CA GLY A 497 -21.01 1.34 -25.15
C GLY A 497 -22.41 1.05 -25.68
N ASP A 498 -22.72 -0.21 -26.01
CA ASP A 498 -24.08 -0.66 -26.28
C ASP A 498 -24.79 -1.05 -24.98
N PHE A 499 -26.08 -1.38 -25.08
CA PHE A 499 -26.91 -1.78 -23.96
C PHE A 499 -27.89 -2.90 -24.36
N CYS A 500 -28.42 -3.62 -23.37
CA CYS A 500 -29.50 -4.60 -23.54
C CYS A 500 -30.56 -4.46 -22.45
N GLY A 501 -31.75 -5.05 -22.68
CA GLY A 501 -32.93 -4.87 -21.82
C GLY A 501 -33.75 -3.62 -22.16
N GLU A 502 -33.77 -3.21 -23.43
CA GLU A 502 -34.50 -2.03 -23.91
C GLU A 502 -36.02 -2.15 -23.72
N GLU A 503 -36.53 -3.37 -23.56
CA GLU A 503 -37.93 -3.68 -23.25
C GLU A 503 -38.42 -2.96 -21.98
N LEU A 504 -37.51 -2.75 -21.01
CA LEU A 504 -37.82 -2.04 -19.77
C LEU A 504 -38.12 -0.55 -20.00
N LEU A 505 -37.60 0.06 -21.07
CA LEU A 505 -37.83 1.47 -21.35
C LEU A 505 -39.31 1.73 -21.67
N THR A 506 -39.95 0.87 -22.48
CA THR A 506 -41.39 1.00 -22.77
C THR A 506 -42.26 0.71 -21.59
N TRP A 507 -41.89 -0.31 -20.82
CA TRP A 507 -42.65 -0.73 -19.65
C TRP A 507 -42.61 0.34 -18.55
N ALA A 508 -41.44 0.93 -18.28
CA ALA A 508 -41.30 1.96 -17.25
C ALA A 508 -42.01 3.28 -17.61
N LEU A 509 -42.17 3.57 -18.91
CA LEU A 509 -42.89 4.76 -19.38
C LEU A 509 -44.42 4.57 -19.49
N ASP A 510 -44.92 3.35 -19.33
CA ASP A 510 -46.36 3.08 -19.32
C ASP A 510 -46.94 3.50 -17.96
N PRO A 511 -47.93 4.43 -17.92
CA PRO A 511 -48.55 4.85 -16.68
C PRO A 511 -49.35 3.74 -15.99
N ARG A 512 -49.77 2.70 -16.71
CA ARG A 512 -50.55 1.56 -16.19
C ARG A 512 -50.07 0.25 -16.84
N PRO A 513 -48.87 -0.24 -16.48
CA PRO A 513 -48.34 -1.45 -17.06
C PRO A 513 -49.23 -2.64 -16.71
N VAL A 514 -49.71 -3.33 -17.74
CA VAL A 514 -50.59 -4.52 -17.61
C VAL A 514 -49.81 -5.74 -17.07
N VAL A 515 -48.49 -5.75 -17.22
CA VAL A 515 -47.61 -6.86 -16.85
C VAL A 515 -46.55 -6.38 -15.84
N ILE A 516 -46.22 -7.22 -14.86
CA ILE A 516 -45.24 -6.92 -13.81
C ILE A 516 -43.86 -6.60 -14.41
N LEU A 517 -43.40 -7.41 -15.36
CA LEU A 517 -42.15 -7.19 -16.12
C LEU A 517 -42.34 -7.64 -17.58
N PRO A 518 -41.69 -6.96 -18.55
CA PRO A 518 -41.76 -7.36 -19.94
C PRO A 518 -40.95 -8.64 -20.20
N SER A 519 -41.43 -9.48 -21.12
CA SER A 519 -40.68 -10.63 -21.61
C SER A 519 -39.60 -10.20 -22.60
N SER A 520 -38.43 -10.83 -22.51
CA SER A 520 -37.32 -10.60 -23.42
C SER A 520 -37.66 -11.08 -24.82
N THR A 521 -37.34 -10.27 -25.82
CA THR A 521 -37.56 -10.65 -27.23
C THR A 521 -36.40 -11.43 -27.85
N ARG A 522 -35.26 -11.50 -27.15
CA ARG A 522 -34.03 -12.12 -27.64
C ARG A 522 -33.33 -12.90 -26.53
N THR A 523 -32.57 -13.91 -26.93
CA THR A 523 -31.61 -14.57 -26.04
C THR A 523 -30.31 -13.79 -26.08
N VAL A 524 -29.78 -13.42 -24.92
CA VAL A 524 -28.50 -12.70 -24.77
C VAL A 524 -27.52 -13.59 -24.01
N LYS A 525 -26.36 -13.84 -24.63
CA LYS A 525 -25.31 -14.72 -24.10
C LYS A 525 -23.95 -14.01 -24.11
N ALA A 526 -23.18 -14.15 -23.04
CA ALA A 526 -21.82 -13.65 -22.98
C ALA A 526 -20.87 -14.50 -23.85
N ILE A 527 -20.15 -13.84 -24.76
CA ILE A 527 -19.13 -14.49 -25.60
C ILE A 527 -17.77 -14.48 -24.92
N CYS A 528 -17.47 -13.42 -24.18
CA CYS A 528 -16.30 -13.30 -23.33
C CYS A 528 -16.72 -12.77 -21.96
N GLU A 529 -15.76 -12.56 -21.08
CA GLU A 529 -16.00 -11.87 -19.82
C GLU A 529 -16.47 -10.42 -20.08
N VAL A 530 -17.57 -10.05 -19.42
CA VAL A 530 -18.25 -8.76 -19.61
C VAL A 530 -18.32 -8.00 -18.30
N GLU A 531 -17.90 -6.74 -18.34
CA GLU A 531 -18.08 -5.74 -17.29
C GLU A 531 -19.17 -4.76 -17.76
N ALA A 532 -20.21 -4.60 -16.95
CA ALA A 532 -21.36 -3.77 -17.27
C ALA A 532 -21.84 -2.99 -16.03
N PHE A 533 -22.66 -1.96 -16.27
CA PHE A 533 -23.54 -1.44 -15.22
C PHE A 533 -24.95 -1.97 -15.43
N ALA A 534 -25.64 -2.32 -14.34
CA ALA A 534 -27.02 -2.74 -14.33
C ALA A 534 -27.92 -1.64 -13.73
N LEU A 535 -29.01 -1.35 -14.43
CA LEU A 535 -30.13 -0.54 -13.93
C LEU A 535 -31.33 -1.47 -13.72
N LYS A 536 -31.75 -1.66 -12.47
CA LYS A 536 -32.89 -2.53 -12.16
C LYS A 536 -34.21 -1.93 -12.67
N ALA A 537 -35.16 -2.80 -12.98
CA ALA A 537 -36.49 -2.40 -13.42
C ALA A 537 -37.18 -1.47 -12.42
N GLU A 538 -37.14 -1.80 -11.12
CA GLU A 538 -37.71 -0.97 -10.04
C GLU A 538 -37.11 0.44 -9.99
N ASP A 539 -35.79 0.53 -10.16
CA ASP A 539 -35.05 1.79 -10.17
C ASP A 539 -35.39 2.64 -11.39
N LEU A 540 -35.52 2.01 -12.56
CA LEU A 540 -35.96 2.67 -13.78
C LEU A 540 -37.42 3.15 -13.67
N GLN A 541 -38.31 2.33 -13.12
CA GLN A 541 -39.71 2.69 -12.89
C GLN A 541 -39.83 3.85 -11.91
N PHE A 542 -39.03 3.86 -10.85
CA PHE A 542 -38.96 4.97 -9.92
C PHE A 542 -38.60 6.28 -10.64
N VAL A 543 -37.54 6.28 -11.46
CA VAL A 543 -37.13 7.47 -12.22
C VAL A 543 -38.21 7.88 -13.23
N ALA A 544 -38.80 6.93 -13.95
CA ALA A 544 -39.85 7.21 -14.93
C ALA A 544 -41.13 7.79 -14.28
N SER A 545 -41.51 7.29 -13.10
CA SER A 545 -42.70 7.75 -12.36
C SER A 545 -42.62 9.22 -11.93
N GLN A 546 -41.41 9.70 -11.60
CA GLN A 546 -41.17 11.10 -11.21
C GLN A 546 -41.33 12.06 -12.40
N PHE A 547 -41.30 11.55 -13.64
CA PHE A 547 -41.30 12.36 -14.85
C PHE A 547 -42.30 11.85 -15.89
N ARG A 548 -43.60 11.89 -15.54
CA ARG A 548 -44.73 11.73 -16.49
C ARG A 548 -44.76 12.76 -17.64
N ARG A 549 -43.86 13.76 -17.65
CA ARG A 549 -43.78 14.77 -18.73
C ARG A 549 -42.90 14.37 -19.92
N LEU A 550 -42.38 13.14 -19.96
CA LEU A 550 -41.64 12.60 -21.12
C LEU A 550 -42.57 12.23 -22.31
N HIS A 551 -43.86 12.54 -22.25
CA HIS A 551 -44.86 12.20 -23.26
C HIS A 551 -44.87 13.14 -24.49
N THR A 552 -43.71 13.39 -25.10
CA THR A 552 -43.62 14.21 -26.31
C THR A 552 -43.72 13.34 -27.57
N LYS A 553 -44.40 13.81 -28.63
CA LYS A 553 -44.44 13.12 -29.94
C LYS A 553 -43.04 12.78 -30.49
N GLN A 554 -42.04 13.62 -30.20
CA GLN A 554 -40.63 13.39 -30.54
C GLN A 554 -40.04 12.14 -29.87
N LEU A 555 -40.39 11.87 -28.61
CA LEU A 555 -39.92 10.69 -27.87
C LEU A 555 -40.54 9.41 -28.44
N ARG A 556 -41.83 9.43 -28.82
CA ARG A 556 -42.46 8.30 -29.53
C ARG A 556 -41.75 7.98 -30.86
N HIS A 557 -41.38 9.02 -31.61
CA HIS A 557 -40.68 8.85 -32.88
C HIS A 557 -39.26 8.29 -32.69
N LYS A 558 -38.50 8.84 -31.73
CA LYS A 558 -37.18 8.28 -31.38
C LYS A 558 -37.29 6.84 -30.90
N PHE A 559 -38.27 6.51 -30.08
CA PHE A 559 -38.49 5.15 -29.62
C PHE A 559 -38.72 4.17 -30.79
N ARG A 560 -39.63 4.51 -31.73
CA ARG A 560 -39.87 3.72 -32.94
C ARG A 560 -38.63 3.61 -33.82
N PHE A 561 -37.86 4.69 -33.93
CA PHE A 561 -36.68 4.75 -34.78
C PHE A 561 -35.52 3.93 -34.21
N TYR A 562 -35.33 3.86 -32.89
CA TYR A 562 -34.20 3.18 -32.26
C TYR A 562 -34.51 1.77 -31.76
N SER A 563 -35.76 1.46 -31.44
CA SER A 563 -36.15 0.11 -30.99
C SER A 563 -35.91 -0.94 -32.08
N HIS A 564 -35.20 -2.00 -31.70
CA HIS A 564 -34.89 -3.09 -32.62
C HIS A 564 -36.18 -3.82 -33.06
N GLN A 565 -37.17 -3.93 -32.16
CA GLN A 565 -38.46 -4.54 -32.45
C GLN A 565 -39.23 -3.77 -33.53
N TRP A 566 -39.29 -2.45 -33.43
CA TRP A 566 -39.96 -1.59 -34.41
C TRP A 566 -39.24 -1.61 -35.77
N ARG A 567 -37.90 -1.58 -35.78
CA ARG A 567 -37.10 -1.73 -37.00
C ARG A 567 -37.33 -3.08 -37.68
N THR A 568 -37.34 -4.16 -36.91
CA THR A 568 -37.55 -5.52 -37.42
C THR A 568 -38.97 -5.67 -37.97
N TRP A 569 -39.98 -5.20 -37.23
CA TRP A 569 -41.36 -5.19 -37.69
C TRP A 569 -41.51 -4.38 -38.99
N ALA A 570 -40.94 -3.17 -39.05
CA ALA A 570 -41.00 -2.32 -40.24
C ALA A 570 -40.31 -2.98 -41.44
N ALA A 571 -39.12 -3.55 -41.25
CA ALA A 571 -38.40 -4.28 -42.29
C ALA A 571 -39.22 -5.46 -42.82
N CYS A 572 -39.78 -6.29 -41.93
CA CYS A 572 -40.61 -7.42 -42.32
C CYS A 572 -41.93 -6.99 -42.97
N PHE A 573 -42.54 -5.89 -42.52
CA PHE A 573 -43.74 -5.33 -43.13
C PHE A 573 -43.47 -4.84 -44.54
N ILE A 574 -42.38 -4.08 -44.74
CA ILE A 574 -41.94 -3.61 -46.06
C ILE A 574 -41.61 -4.80 -46.97
N GLN A 575 -40.89 -5.80 -46.46
CA GLN A 575 -40.58 -7.03 -47.21
C GLN A 575 -41.86 -7.78 -47.61
N ALA A 576 -42.84 -7.91 -46.72
CA ALA A 576 -44.11 -8.55 -47.01
C ALA A 576 -44.93 -7.76 -48.05
N ALA A 577 -44.99 -6.43 -47.91
CA ALA A 577 -45.64 -5.54 -48.86
C ALA A 577 -44.99 -5.61 -50.26
N TRP A 578 -43.65 -5.59 -50.30
CA TRP A 578 -42.87 -5.73 -51.54
C TRP A 578 -43.11 -7.09 -52.21
N ARG A 579 -43.11 -8.19 -51.45
CA ARG A 579 -43.42 -9.53 -51.96
C ARG A 579 -44.84 -9.60 -52.52
N ARG A 580 -45.83 -8.99 -51.85
CA ARG A 580 -47.21 -8.87 -52.36
C ARG A 580 -47.26 -8.06 -53.66
N HIS A 581 -46.55 -6.93 -53.72
CA HIS A 581 -46.47 -6.11 -54.93
C HIS A 581 -45.81 -6.88 -56.09
N ARG A 582 -44.66 -7.56 -55.88
CA ARG A 582 -44.05 -8.43 -56.90
C ARG A 582 -44.99 -9.53 -57.37
N LYS A 583 -45.72 -10.19 -56.47
CA LYS A 583 -46.68 -11.24 -56.83
C LYS A 583 -47.83 -10.69 -57.67
N ARG A 584 -48.34 -9.48 -57.35
CA ARG A 584 -49.35 -8.79 -58.16
C ARG A 584 -48.79 -8.41 -59.53
N LYS A 585 -47.60 -7.81 -59.59
CA LYS A 585 -46.93 -7.43 -60.85
C LYS A 585 -46.70 -8.65 -61.76
N TYR A 586 -46.20 -9.75 -61.20
CA TYR A 586 -46.04 -11.01 -61.95
C TYR A 586 -47.37 -11.58 -62.43
N LYS A 587 -48.44 -11.54 -61.62
CA LYS A 587 -49.78 -11.95 -62.05
C LYS A 587 -50.33 -11.07 -63.17
N THR A 588 -50.12 -9.75 -63.13
CA THR A 588 -50.52 -8.84 -64.22
C THR A 588 -49.68 -9.04 -65.48
N GLU A 589 -48.38 -9.27 -65.36
CA GLU A 589 -47.51 -9.61 -66.50
C GLU A 589 -47.90 -10.97 -67.12
N LEU A 590 -48.25 -11.95 -66.29
CA LEU A 590 -48.76 -13.25 -66.74
C LEU A 590 -50.12 -13.08 -67.44
N ARG A 591 -51.06 -12.33 -66.87
CA ARG A 591 -52.34 -12.00 -67.51
C ARG A 591 -52.16 -11.24 -68.82
N ALA A 592 -51.21 -10.30 -68.90
CA ALA A 592 -50.92 -9.58 -70.14
C ALA A 592 -50.32 -10.50 -71.21
N LYS A 593 -49.46 -11.46 -70.81
CA LYS A 593 -48.96 -12.51 -71.71
C LYS A 593 -50.05 -13.48 -72.14
N GLU A 594 -50.94 -13.88 -71.23
CA GLU A 594 -52.10 -14.72 -71.51
C GLU A 594 -53.10 -14.00 -72.42
N GLU A 595 -53.39 -12.70 -72.21
CA GLU A 595 -54.21 -11.90 -73.13
C GLU A 595 -53.56 -11.72 -74.51
N PHE A 596 -52.24 -11.55 -74.57
CA PHE A 596 -51.51 -11.49 -75.84
C PHE A 596 -51.57 -12.85 -76.56
N HIS A 597 -51.41 -13.95 -75.84
CA HIS A 597 -51.58 -15.31 -76.35
C HIS A 597 -53.02 -15.57 -76.81
N TYR A 598 -54.03 -15.11 -76.07
CA TYR A 598 -55.44 -15.27 -76.42
C TYR A 598 -55.85 -14.40 -77.61
N ARG A 599 -55.27 -13.20 -77.78
CA ARG A 599 -55.46 -12.37 -79.00
C ARG A 599 -54.73 -12.98 -80.20
N PHE A 600 -53.57 -13.58 -80.00
CA PHE A 600 -52.84 -14.30 -81.04
C PHE A 600 -53.59 -15.58 -81.46
N GLU A 601 -54.11 -16.35 -80.50
CA GLU A 601 -55.00 -17.50 -80.73
C GLU A 601 -56.35 -17.10 -81.33
N ALA A 602 -56.95 -15.98 -80.95
CA ALA A 602 -58.20 -15.49 -81.58
C ALA A 602 -57.97 -15.00 -83.01
N ALA A 603 -56.76 -14.54 -83.36
CA ALA A 603 -56.39 -14.20 -84.73
C ALA A 603 -56.12 -15.44 -85.58
N THR A 604 -55.62 -16.53 -85.00
CA THR A 604 -55.40 -17.82 -85.70
C THR A 604 -56.63 -18.75 -85.67
N ALA A 605 -57.54 -18.59 -84.70
CA ALA A 605 -58.75 -19.41 -84.53
C ALA A 605 -59.97 -18.95 -85.34
N ARG A 606 -59.82 -17.97 -86.25
CA ARG A 606 -60.82 -17.75 -87.32
C ARG A 606 -60.78 -18.82 -88.44
N LEU A 607 -59.99 -19.89 -88.27
CA LEU A 607 -59.89 -21.00 -89.23
C LEU A 607 -59.97 -22.43 -88.65
N ALA A 608 -60.36 -22.65 -87.38
CA ALA A 608 -60.67 -24.01 -86.93
C ALA A 608 -61.63 -24.04 -85.72
N VAL A 609 -62.64 -24.90 -85.83
CA VAL A 609 -63.71 -25.17 -84.85
C VAL A 609 -63.30 -26.28 -83.88
N ASN A 610 -63.87 -26.20 -82.67
CA ASN A 610 -64.05 -27.20 -81.60
C ASN A 610 -63.06 -27.30 -80.44
N GLY A 611 -63.63 -27.16 -79.22
CA GLY A 611 -63.55 -28.21 -78.19
C GLY A 611 -62.89 -27.86 -76.85
N GLY A 612 -63.68 -27.95 -75.76
CA GLY A 612 -63.17 -28.44 -74.46
C GLY A 612 -62.98 -27.41 -73.33
N LYS A 613 -63.89 -27.44 -72.35
CA LYS A 613 -63.74 -26.82 -71.02
C LYS A 613 -62.67 -27.56 -70.20
N TYR A 614 -61.71 -26.82 -69.65
CA TYR A 614 -60.83 -27.26 -68.55
C TYR A 614 -61.33 -26.68 -67.22
N THR A 615 -61.59 -27.54 -66.24
CA THR A 615 -61.62 -27.17 -64.81
C THR A 615 -60.26 -27.48 -64.21
N ARG A 616 -59.57 -26.47 -63.66
CA ARG A 616 -58.38 -26.68 -62.82
C ARG A 616 -58.55 -25.93 -61.50
N SER A 617 -58.77 -26.72 -60.45
CA SER A 617 -58.65 -26.33 -59.05
C SER A 617 -57.20 -25.95 -58.74
N GLY A 618 -57.01 -24.75 -58.16
CA GLY A 618 -55.75 -24.28 -57.63
C GLY A 618 -55.98 -23.75 -56.23
N SER A 619 -55.51 -24.51 -55.24
CA SER A 619 -55.58 -24.20 -53.82
C SER A 619 -54.86 -22.90 -53.49
N ASP A 620 -55.58 -21.99 -52.84
CA ASP A 620 -55.07 -20.73 -52.33
C ASP A 620 -54.44 -20.99 -50.94
N SER A 621 -53.15 -21.33 -50.88
CA SER A 621 -52.40 -21.37 -49.62
C SER A 621 -51.86 -19.97 -49.28
N GLY A 622 -52.79 -19.08 -48.94
CA GLY A 622 -52.50 -17.75 -48.41
C GLY A 622 -52.51 -17.73 -46.89
N MET A 623 -51.42 -18.16 -46.24
CA MET A 623 -51.23 -17.87 -44.81
C MET A 623 -49.76 -17.55 -44.50
N MET A 624 -49.28 -16.38 -44.97
CA MET A 624 -48.18 -15.71 -44.28
C MET A 624 -48.81 -14.86 -43.16
N SER A 625 -48.87 -15.43 -41.95
CA SER A 625 -49.22 -14.68 -40.75
C SER A 625 -48.21 -13.53 -40.55
N SER A 626 -48.75 -12.32 -40.50
CA SER A 626 -48.02 -11.07 -40.28
C SER A 626 -47.36 -11.09 -38.90
N ILE A 627 -46.14 -10.53 -38.80
CA ILE A 627 -45.53 -10.22 -37.51
C ILE A 627 -46.52 -9.32 -36.74
N GLN A 628 -46.84 -9.70 -35.50
CA GLN A 628 -47.74 -8.94 -34.65
C GLN A 628 -47.14 -7.55 -34.42
N LYS A 629 -47.95 -6.52 -34.60
CA LYS A 629 -47.50 -5.13 -34.42
C LYS A 629 -47.02 -4.98 -32.97
N PRO A 630 -45.79 -4.46 -32.73
CA PRO A 630 -45.35 -4.15 -31.38
C PRO A 630 -46.36 -3.23 -30.68
N VAL A 631 -46.62 -3.49 -29.39
CA VAL A 631 -47.57 -2.71 -28.60
C VAL A 631 -47.09 -1.26 -28.56
N GLU A 632 -47.97 -0.33 -28.94
CA GLU A 632 -47.66 1.09 -28.79
C GLU A 632 -47.83 1.47 -27.32
N PRO A 633 -46.85 2.15 -26.71
CA PRO A 633 -47.08 2.72 -25.39
C PRO A 633 -48.14 3.82 -25.53
N ASP A 634 -49.21 3.70 -24.76
CA ASP A 634 -50.30 4.68 -24.77
C ASP A 634 -49.94 5.88 -23.91
N PHE A 635 -49.32 6.88 -24.54
CA PHE A 635 -48.96 8.13 -23.88
C PHE A 635 -50.07 9.20 -23.98
N SER A 636 -51.33 8.79 -24.10
CA SER A 636 -52.49 9.68 -24.37
C SER A 636 -53.45 9.80 -23.19
N SER A 637 -53.23 9.06 -22.10
CA SER A 637 -54.09 9.14 -20.92
C SER A 637 -53.65 10.30 -20.02
N GLU A 638 -54.41 11.39 -20.09
CA GLU A 638 -54.43 12.46 -19.08
C GLU A 638 -54.88 11.93 -17.71
#